data_AF-A0A8S0ZFP4-F1
#
_entry.id   AF-A0A8S0ZFP4-F1
#
_cell.length_a   1.000
_cell.length_b   1.000
_cell.length_c   1.000
_cell.angle_alpha   90.00
_cell.angle_beta   90.00
_cell.angle_gamma   90.00
#
_symmetry.space_group_name_H-M   'P 1'
#
loop_
_entity.id
_entity.type
_entity.pdbx_description
1 polymer ?
#
loop_
_entity_poly.entity_id
_entity_poly.type
_entity_poly.pdbx_seq_one_letter_code
_entity_poly.pdbx_strand_id
1 'polypeptide(L)'
;MKTALMVAEKPSLAQNLANLLSNAKCTTNKASNSACSVHEWNGTFKNEPVHFKMTSVCGHVMSLDFTGKYNNWDKVDPVELFSCPTEKKEAMPRLRIPAFLAQEAKGCDYLILWLDCDKEGENICFEVMSCVQPYMKGDVCSPLVTYRAKFSAITEKDIKAAMLNLVRPNENESRSVDARQELDLRIGCAFTRFQTKYFQGRYGDLDASLISYGPCQTPTLGFCVQRHDEIQTFKPETFWVLRVTASTSEGRELPLEWKRIRCFEKEIANMFLAGIKEIKEATVVNVQAKEKVKPRPVALNTVELMRVASAGLGMGPHHAMQVAERLYTQGYISYPRTETTSYPENYDLMGTLRQQQNSSKWGAEVRAIIASGMNRPKKGRDVGDHPPITPMRPASESELEGDMWRIYDYVTRHFIATLSRDCKYLSTTITFQIGSETFYYTGNTLVDAGYTEIMHWQAFGKDEFVPLLKVDEVLKAHDHRLVECQTSPPDYLTESEVITLMEKHGIGTDASIPVHINNICQRNYVTVGSGRRLVPTNLGIVLVHGYQKIDPELVLPTMRSALEEQLLLIALGRADFHAVLAHTTEIFRRKFQYFVRSIEAMDQLFEVNFSSLKSSGKALSRCGKCRRYMRYIQAKPARLHCSHCDDTYALPQNGTVRIYRELKCPLDDFELLSWSSGNKGKSFPLCPYCYNHPPFRDMKKGFGCNSCTHPTCPYGVNSTGVSGCVECEAGVLVLDPSAPKWKLACNRCDVIINIFEDATRVSVCEQACGACGAQQVSVEYRAERTRLPAAITDMTACLYCEPAFSALVRVGGVPRRAHAPARRHHRHDRLPLLRAGLQRARAYPTLPPYSIQVSVEYRAERTRLPAAITDMTACLYCEPAFSALVRVGGVPRRAHAPARRHHRHDRLPLLRAGLQRARAYPTLPPYSIQVSVEYRAERTRLPAAITDMTACLYCEPAFSALVRVGGVPRRAHAPARRHHRHDRLPLLRAGLQRARAYPTLPPYSIQVSVEYRAERTRLPAAITDMTACLYCEPAFSALSDHKIVNVAQVEKHRAVVSRATPARGRGGRARKPSHRNKQPKDKMAQLAAYFV
;
A
#
# COMPACT_ATOMS: atom_id res chain seq x y z
N MET A 1 -40.45 24.85 -21.17
CA MET A 1 -38.97 24.98 -21.07
C MET A 1 -38.40 23.60 -20.83
N LYS A 2 -37.29 23.23 -21.47
CA LYS A 2 -36.57 21.97 -21.20
C LYS A 2 -35.62 22.15 -20.00
N THR A 3 -35.23 21.07 -19.35
CA THR A 3 -34.29 21.08 -18.23
C THR A 3 -33.04 20.26 -18.55
N ALA A 4 -31.86 20.84 -18.34
CA ALA A 4 -30.57 20.16 -18.48
C ALA A 4 -29.95 19.91 -17.11
N LEU A 5 -29.84 18.64 -16.72
CA LEU A 5 -29.04 18.22 -15.58
C LEU A 5 -27.56 18.30 -15.97
N MET A 6 -26.75 18.87 -15.09
CA MET A 6 -25.30 18.93 -15.25
C MET A 6 -24.63 18.38 -14.00
N VAL A 7 -23.65 17.49 -14.17
CA VAL A 7 -23.03 16.77 -13.05
C VAL A 7 -21.52 16.89 -13.12
N ALA A 8 -20.91 17.48 -12.09
CA ALA A 8 -19.47 17.56 -11.91
C ALA A 8 -18.97 16.57 -10.85
N GLU A 9 -17.65 16.36 -10.77
CA GLU A 9 -17.08 15.32 -9.91
C GLU A 9 -17.12 15.67 -8.40
N LYS A 10 -17.03 16.95 -8.07
CA LYS A 10 -16.83 17.45 -6.69
C LYS A 10 -17.76 18.67 -6.42
N PRO A 11 -18.27 18.89 -5.19
CA PRO A 11 -19.19 20.01 -4.91
C PRO A 11 -18.62 21.41 -5.19
N SER A 12 -17.34 21.62 -4.88
CA SER A 12 -16.63 22.88 -5.19
C SER A 12 -16.44 23.11 -6.69
N LEU A 13 -16.22 22.04 -7.47
CA LEU A 13 -16.16 22.10 -8.93
C LEU A 13 -17.53 22.50 -9.51
N ALA A 14 -18.62 21.86 -9.07
CA ALA A 14 -19.97 22.22 -9.50
C ALA A 14 -20.33 23.69 -9.20
N GLN A 15 -19.97 24.19 -8.01
CA GLN A 15 -20.20 25.59 -7.64
C GLN A 15 -19.41 26.55 -8.53
N ASN A 16 -18.13 26.27 -8.78
CA ASN A 16 -17.28 27.13 -9.62
C ASN A 16 -17.74 27.12 -11.10
N LEU A 17 -18.11 25.96 -11.64
CA LEU A 17 -18.68 25.84 -12.99
C LEU A 17 -20.03 26.56 -13.11
N ALA A 18 -20.93 26.42 -12.13
CA ALA A 18 -22.21 27.13 -12.13
C ALA A 18 -22.03 28.65 -12.08
N ASN A 19 -21.09 29.15 -11.28
CA ASN A 19 -20.75 30.57 -11.23
C ASN A 19 -20.23 31.08 -12.59
N LEU A 20 -19.31 30.36 -13.24
CA LEU A 20 -18.75 30.75 -14.55
C LEU A 20 -19.78 30.70 -15.69
N LEU A 21 -20.63 29.68 -15.72
CA LEU A 21 -21.63 29.48 -16.78
C LEU A 21 -22.87 30.38 -16.62
N SER A 22 -23.29 30.68 -15.39
CA SER A 22 -24.39 31.62 -15.12
C SER A 22 -23.95 33.10 -15.11
N ASN A 23 -22.64 33.37 -15.07
CA ASN A 23 -22.05 34.69 -14.77
C ASN A 23 -22.49 35.18 -13.38
N ALA A 24 -22.37 34.30 -12.38
CA ALA A 24 -22.77 34.48 -10.97
C ALA A 24 -24.27 34.80 -10.75
N LYS A 25 -25.15 34.23 -11.60
CA LYS A 25 -26.62 34.44 -11.54
C LYS A 25 -27.41 33.18 -11.13
N CYS A 26 -26.74 32.10 -10.71
CA CYS A 26 -27.39 30.87 -10.29
C CYS A 26 -27.90 30.92 -8.84
N THR A 27 -29.14 30.49 -8.61
CA THR A 27 -29.67 30.22 -7.27
C THR A 27 -29.12 28.90 -6.75
N THR A 28 -28.64 28.85 -5.51
CA THR A 28 -28.04 27.64 -4.91
C THR A 28 -28.93 27.06 -3.82
N ASN A 29 -29.39 25.84 -4.03
CA ASN A 29 -30.19 25.04 -3.12
C ASN A 29 -29.34 23.90 -2.52
N LYS A 30 -29.54 23.56 -1.23
CA LYS A 30 -28.78 22.49 -0.58
C LYS A 30 -29.42 21.12 -0.85
N ALA A 31 -28.62 20.12 -1.22
CA ALA A 31 -29.11 18.78 -1.56
C ALA A 31 -29.67 18.00 -0.36
N SER A 32 -30.54 17.02 -0.65
CA SER A 32 -31.13 16.10 0.34
C SER A 32 -30.09 15.23 1.09
N ASN A 33 -28.90 15.03 0.52
CA ASN A 33 -27.78 14.34 1.17
C ASN A 33 -26.92 15.26 2.07
N SER A 34 -27.19 16.56 2.12
CA SER A 34 -26.47 17.61 2.84
C SER A 34 -24.99 17.88 2.47
N ALA A 35 -24.38 17.06 1.61
CA ALA A 35 -22.99 17.18 1.15
C ALA A 35 -22.86 17.85 -0.22
N CYS A 36 -23.85 17.63 -1.10
CA CYS A 36 -23.93 18.26 -2.41
C CYS A 36 -24.78 19.55 -2.35
N SER A 37 -24.69 20.34 -3.42
CA SER A 37 -25.57 21.48 -3.70
C SER A 37 -26.12 21.37 -5.11
N VAL A 38 -27.22 22.06 -5.37
CA VAL A 38 -27.86 22.18 -6.69
C VAL A 38 -27.88 23.67 -7.04
N HIS A 39 -27.32 24.01 -8.20
CA HIS A 39 -27.15 25.39 -8.67
C HIS A 39 -27.97 25.57 -9.96
N GLU A 40 -28.98 26.44 -9.91
CA GLU A 40 -30.05 26.53 -10.91
C GLU A 40 -30.09 27.92 -11.57
N TRP A 41 -30.24 27.96 -12.90
CA TRP A 41 -30.44 29.20 -13.66
C TRP A 41 -31.15 28.95 -14.98
N ASN A 42 -31.68 30.00 -15.60
CA ASN A 42 -32.22 29.93 -16.97
C ASN A 42 -31.16 30.42 -17.97
N GLY A 43 -31.06 29.75 -19.12
CA GLY A 43 -30.16 30.14 -20.21
C GLY A 43 -30.60 29.57 -21.55
N THR A 44 -29.67 29.55 -22.51
CA THR A 44 -29.91 29.02 -23.86
C THR A 44 -29.02 27.81 -24.10
N PHE A 45 -29.58 26.75 -24.68
CA PHE A 45 -28.83 25.57 -25.16
C PHE A 45 -29.34 25.17 -26.53
N LYS A 46 -28.45 24.99 -27.51
CA LYS A 46 -28.81 24.69 -28.91
C LYS A 46 -29.90 25.61 -29.49
N ASN A 47 -29.83 26.90 -29.15
CA ASN A 47 -30.81 27.95 -29.51
C ASN A 47 -32.22 27.78 -28.90
N GLU A 48 -32.41 26.86 -27.94
CA GLU A 48 -33.64 26.71 -27.15
C GLU A 48 -33.48 27.32 -25.75
N PRO A 49 -34.54 27.89 -25.13
CA PRO A 49 -34.53 28.27 -23.73
C PRO A 49 -34.56 27.02 -22.83
N VAL A 50 -33.58 26.93 -21.91
CA VAL A 50 -33.33 25.77 -21.05
C VAL A 50 -33.10 26.21 -19.61
N HIS A 51 -33.71 25.45 -18.68
CA HIS A 51 -33.38 25.51 -17.26
C HIS A 51 -32.16 24.64 -16.98
N PHE A 52 -31.08 25.25 -16.54
CA PHE A 52 -29.83 24.58 -16.19
C PHE A 52 -29.81 24.23 -14.71
N LYS A 53 -29.42 22.99 -14.41
CA LYS A 53 -29.40 22.44 -13.06
C LYS A 53 -28.06 21.74 -12.82
N MET A 54 -27.08 22.48 -12.30
CA MET A 54 -25.74 21.96 -12.00
C MET A 54 -25.70 21.34 -10.60
N THR A 55 -25.13 20.15 -10.48
CA THR A 55 -24.84 19.50 -9.21
C THR A 55 -23.56 18.65 -9.32
N SER A 56 -23.30 17.81 -8.32
CA SER A 56 -22.04 17.07 -8.18
C SER A 56 -22.23 15.68 -7.60
N VAL A 57 -21.26 14.81 -7.89
CA VAL A 57 -20.93 13.64 -7.08
C VAL A 57 -19.80 14.00 -6.09
N CYS A 58 -19.11 13.01 -5.52
CA CYS A 58 -18.02 13.23 -4.55
C CYS A 58 -16.81 12.35 -4.90
N GLY A 59 -16.33 12.44 -6.14
CA GLY A 59 -15.56 11.37 -6.77
C GLY A 59 -16.48 10.21 -7.16
N HIS A 60 -15.93 8.99 -7.21
CA HIS A 60 -16.70 7.77 -7.55
C HIS A 60 -18.01 7.64 -6.76
N VAL A 61 -19.07 7.38 -7.51
CA VAL A 61 -20.41 7.01 -7.00
C VAL A 61 -20.38 5.55 -6.57
N MET A 62 -19.70 4.69 -7.34
CA MET A 62 -19.65 3.26 -7.15
C MET A 62 -18.25 2.76 -6.76
N SER A 63 -18.19 1.61 -6.11
CA SER A 63 -16.99 0.81 -5.94
C SER A 63 -17.25 -0.64 -6.35
N LEU A 64 -16.29 -1.25 -7.04
CA LEU A 64 -16.37 -2.66 -7.41
C LEU A 64 -16.01 -3.55 -6.21
N ASP A 65 -16.81 -4.58 -5.98
CA ASP A 65 -16.66 -5.52 -4.87
C ASP A 65 -17.22 -6.90 -5.28
N PHE A 66 -16.97 -7.96 -4.51
CA PHE A 66 -17.52 -9.28 -4.86
C PHE A 66 -18.97 -9.45 -4.37
N THR A 67 -19.70 -10.36 -5.02
CA THR A 67 -21.09 -10.66 -4.65
C THR A 67 -21.23 -11.38 -3.31
N GLY A 68 -22.00 -10.81 -2.38
CA GLY A 68 -22.51 -11.46 -1.17
C GLY A 68 -21.56 -12.41 -0.43
N LYS A 69 -21.67 -13.73 -0.70
CA LYS A 69 -20.86 -14.77 -0.02
C LYS A 69 -19.35 -14.58 -0.21
N TYR A 70 -18.92 -14.04 -1.34
CA TYR A 70 -17.52 -13.88 -1.72
C TYR A 70 -16.77 -12.82 -0.89
N ASN A 71 -17.47 -12.07 -0.05
CA ASN A 71 -16.86 -11.12 0.89
C ASN A 71 -16.52 -11.70 2.26
N ASN A 72 -16.90 -12.95 2.54
CA ASN A 72 -16.46 -13.61 3.77
C ASN A 72 -15.11 -14.32 3.55
N TRP A 73 -14.08 -13.87 4.27
CA TRP A 73 -12.69 -14.36 4.13
C TRP A 73 -12.50 -15.78 4.69
N ASP A 74 -13.36 -16.22 5.62
CA ASP A 74 -13.24 -17.54 6.27
C ASP A 74 -13.81 -18.66 5.38
N LYS A 75 -14.92 -18.37 4.69
CA LYS A 75 -15.84 -19.34 4.05
C LYS A 75 -15.60 -19.63 2.56
N VAL A 76 -14.63 -18.98 1.94
CA VAL A 76 -14.40 -19.02 0.49
C VAL A 76 -12.93 -19.35 0.21
N ASP A 77 -12.68 -20.22 -0.76
CA ASP A 77 -11.32 -20.45 -1.24
C ASP A 77 -10.87 -19.23 -2.07
N PRO A 78 -9.72 -18.60 -1.77
CA PRO A 78 -9.23 -17.46 -2.54
C PRO A 78 -9.07 -17.74 -4.05
N VAL A 79 -8.96 -19.00 -4.50
CA VAL A 79 -8.94 -19.35 -5.92
C VAL A 79 -10.28 -19.09 -6.62
N GLU A 80 -11.42 -19.14 -5.90
CA GLU A 80 -12.74 -18.80 -6.47
C GLU A 80 -12.80 -17.33 -6.91
N LEU A 81 -12.00 -16.45 -6.30
CA LEU A 81 -12.05 -14.99 -6.53
C LEU A 81 -11.61 -14.58 -7.95
N PHE A 82 -10.89 -15.44 -8.67
CA PHE A 82 -10.58 -15.23 -10.08
C PHE A 82 -11.81 -15.40 -10.99
N SER A 83 -12.83 -16.15 -10.58
CA SER A 83 -13.99 -16.51 -11.44
C SER A 83 -15.35 -16.11 -10.87
N CYS A 84 -15.42 -15.61 -9.63
CA CYS A 84 -16.68 -15.22 -9.01
C CYS A 84 -17.28 -13.93 -9.61
N PRO A 85 -18.61 -13.75 -9.58
CA PRO A 85 -19.25 -12.53 -10.04
C PRO A 85 -18.96 -11.35 -9.08
N THR A 86 -18.59 -10.23 -9.70
CA THR A 86 -18.41 -8.89 -9.11
C THR A 86 -19.70 -8.08 -9.20
N GLU A 87 -19.85 -7.07 -8.34
CA GLU A 87 -20.97 -6.13 -8.35
C GLU A 87 -20.48 -4.71 -7.97
N LYS A 88 -21.01 -3.68 -8.65
CA LYS A 88 -20.78 -2.27 -8.28
C LYS A 88 -21.74 -1.89 -7.15
N LYS A 89 -21.19 -1.42 -6.03
CA LYS A 89 -21.93 -0.95 -4.83
C LYS A 89 -21.72 0.55 -4.63
N GLU A 90 -22.57 1.23 -3.87
CA GLU A 90 -22.31 2.63 -3.50
C GLU A 90 -20.95 2.77 -2.77
N ALA A 91 -20.04 3.59 -3.29
CA ALA A 91 -18.73 3.84 -2.68
C ALA A 91 -18.86 4.50 -1.30
N MET A 92 -19.88 5.35 -1.13
CA MET A 92 -20.19 6.06 0.11
C MET A 92 -21.69 5.95 0.46
N PRO A 93 -22.18 4.80 0.98
CA PRO A 93 -23.60 4.56 1.23
C PRO A 93 -24.28 5.54 2.21
N ARG A 94 -23.48 6.29 2.98
CA ARG A 94 -23.97 7.36 3.86
C ARG A 94 -24.40 8.61 3.10
N LEU A 95 -23.85 8.85 1.92
CA LEU A 95 -24.16 10.02 1.06
C LEU A 95 -25.29 9.75 0.07
N ARG A 96 -25.64 8.47 -0.17
CA ARG A 96 -26.77 8.04 -1.01
C ARG A 96 -26.78 8.68 -2.40
N ILE A 97 -25.59 8.80 -3.02
CA ILE A 97 -25.39 9.57 -4.25
C ILE A 97 -26.30 9.08 -5.40
N PRO A 98 -26.52 7.77 -5.67
CA PRO A 98 -27.46 7.34 -6.70
C PRO A 98 -28.90 7.81 -6.46
N ALA A 99 -29.37 7.76 -5.21
CA ALA A 99 -30.72 8.20 -4.86
C ALA A 99 -30.88 9.72 -4.98
N PHE A 100 -29.82 10.49 -4.72
CA PHE A 100 -29.75 11.92 -4.97
C PHE A 100 -29.76 12.23 -6.48
N LEU A 101 -28.89 11.60 -7.28
CA LEU A 101 -28.87 11.76 -8.74
C LEU A 101 -30.23 11.41 -9.38
N ALA A 102 -30.86 10.32 -8.93
CA ALA A 102 -32.19 9.91 -9.36
C ALA A 102 -33.29 10.96 -9.03
N GLN A 103 -33.20 11.60 -7.86
CA GLN A 103 -34.09 12.70 -7.48
C GLN A 103 -33.90 13.90 -8.41
N GLU A 104 -32.66 14.33 -8.64
CA GLU A 104 -32.40 15.56 -9.40
C GLU A 104 -32.57 15.41 -10.91
N ALA A 105 -32.37 14.20 -11.46
CA ALA A 105 -32.59 13.86 -12.87
C ALA A 105 -34.05 13.75 -13.27
N LYS A 106 -34.98 13.57 -12.30
CA LYS A 106 -36.39 13.28 -12.56
C LYS A 106 -37.03 14.35 -13.46
N GLY A 107 -37.35 13.97 -14.70
CA GLY A 107 -37.98 14.87 -15.67
C GLY A 107 -37.01 15.81 -16.41
N CYS A 108 -35.70 15.60 -16.32
CA CYS A 108 -34.72 16.30 -17.16
C CYS A 108 -34.75 15.78 -18.61
N ASP A 109 -34.45 16.67 -19.55
CA ASP A 109 -34.46 16.44 -21.01
C ASP A 109 -33.04 16.20 -21.56
N TYR A 110 -32.02 16.82 -20.95
CA TYR A 110 -30.61 16.73 -21.34
C TYR A 110 -29.70 16.41 -20.13
N LEU A 111 -28.57 15.75 -20.38
CA LEU A 111 -27.50 15.47 -19.42
C LEU A 111 -26.18 16.02 -19.96
N ILE A 112 -25.46 16.83 -19.18
CA ILE A 112 -24.13 17.35 -19.53
C ILE A 112 -23.12 16.98 -18.43
N LEU A 113 -22.11 16.22 -18.80
CA LEU A 113 -21.11 15.65 -17.90
C LEU A 113 -19.91 16.59 -17.78
N TRP A 114 -19.62 17.01 -16.55
CA TRP A 114 -18.62 18.03 -16.16
C TRP A 114 -17.63 17.48 -15.12
N LEU A 115 -17.36 16.18 -15.15
CA LEU A 115 -16.39 15.53 -14.27
C LEU A 115 -14.96 15.90 -14.71
N ASP A 116 -13.94 15.62 -13.91
CA ASP A 116 -12.56 15.87 -14.36
C ASP A 116 -12.25 15.00 -15.59
N CYS A 117 -11.25 15.37 -16.41
CA CYS A 117 -11.16 14.88 -17.79
C CYS A 117 -10.17 13.72 -18.01
N ASP A 118 -9.69 13.09 -16.94
CA ASP A 118 -8.95 11.81 -16.98
C ASP A 118 -9.88 10.60 -17.17
N LYS A 119 -9.26 9.41 -17.26
CA LYS A 119 -9.97 8.13 -17.44
C LYS A 119 -10.89 7.77 -16.27
N GLU A 120 -10.52 8.13 -15.04
CA GLU A 120 -11.36 7.89 -13.85
C GLU A 120 -12.60 8.79 -13.94
N GLY A 121 -12.44 10.07 -14.32
CA GLY A 121 -13.54 10.99 -14.60
C GLY A 121 -14.48 10.52 -15.73
N GLU A 122 -13.96 9.91 -16.81
CA GLU A 122 -14.80 9.21 -17.80
C GLU A 122 -15.50 7.99 -17.18
N ASN A 123 -14.86 7.19 -16.34
CA ASN A 123 -15.52 6.04 -15.69
C ASN A 123 -16.71 6.49 -14.82
N ILE A 124 -16.53 7.55 -14.03
CA ILE A 124 -17.58 8.13 -13.19
C ILE A 124 -18.68 8.77 -14.07
N CYS A 125 -18.40 9.22 -15.30
CA CYS A 125 -19.46 9.63 -16.25
C CYS A 125 -20.46 8.50 -16.51
N PHE A 126 -20.00 7.26 -16.69
CA PHE A 126 -20.87 6.11 -16.93
C PHE A 126 -21.57 5.64 -15.64
N GLU A 127 -20.95 5.80 -14.46
CA GLU A 127 -21.65 5.62 -13.17
C GLU A 127 -22.83 6.59 -13.03
N VAL A 128 -22.62 7.88 -13.34
CA VAL A 128 -23.66 8.92 -13.32
C VAL A 128 -24.76 8.59 -14.32
N MET A 129 -24.42 8.25 -15.57
CA MET A 129 -25.39 7.83 -16.60
C MET A 129 -26.23 6.65 -16.13
N SER A 130 -25.62 5.62 -15.54
CA SER A 130 -26.32 4.46 -14.99
C SER A 130 -27.27 4.81 -13.84
N CYS A 131 -26.98 5.84 -13.03
CA CYS A 131 -27.85 6.28 -11.94
C CYS A 131 -29.06 7.09 -12.45
N VAL A 132 -28.90 7.88 -13.52
CA VAL A 132 -29.95 8.82 -13.98
C VAL A 132 -30.84 8.27 -15.10
N GLN A 133 -30.39 7.28 -15.86
CA GLN A 133 -31.13 6.66 -16.97
C GLN A 133 -32.61 6.32 -16.66
N PRO A 134 -32.98 5.74 -15.49
CA PRO A 134 -34.38 5.38 -15.22
C PRO A 134 -35.31 6.58 -14.94
N TYR A 135 -34.78 7.80 -14.84
CA TYR A 135 -35.48 8.99 -14.34
C TYR A 135 -35.53 10.15 -15.33
N MET A 136 -34.72 10.11 -16.38
CA MET A 136 -34.72 11.09 -17.47
C MET A 136 -35.83 10.81 -18.50
N LYS A 137 -36.22 11.85 -19.25
CA LYS A 137 -37.27 11.75 -20.29
C LYS A 137 -36.83 11.01 -21.56
N GLY A 138 -35.53 10.92 -21.79
CA GLY A 138 -34.95 10.31 -22.98
C GLY A 138 -33.75 9.46 -22.61
N ASP A 139 -33.45 8.48 -23.47
CA ASP A 139 -32.34 7.54 -23.30
C ASP A 139 -30.98 8.26 -23.22
N VAL A 140 -30.26 8.10 -22.10
CA VAL A 140 -28.92 8.69 -21.91
C VAL A 140 -27.87 8.11 -22.85
N CYS A 141 -28.09 6.93 -23.42
CA CYS A 141 -27.22 6.38 -24.45
C CYS A 141 -27.36 7.16 -25.77
N SER A 142 -28.43 7.94 -25.98
CA SER A 142 -28.63 8.75 -27.18
C SER A 142 -27.70 9.96 -27.27
N PRO A 143 -27.09 10.25 -28.45
CA PRO A 143 -26.31 11.47 -28.69
C PRO A 143 -27.16 12.76 -28.72
N LEU A 144 -28.48 12.65 -28.60
CA LEU A 144 -29.39 13.80 -28.47
C LEU A 144 -29.64 14.19 -26.99
N VAL A 145 -29.36 13.29 -26.05
CA VAL A 145 -29.64 13.47 -24.61
C VAL A 145 -28.36 13.77 -23.83
N THR A 146 -27.31 12.96 -24.02
CA THR A 146 -26.10 13.01 -23.19
C THR A 146 -24.89 13.58 -23.93
N TYR A 147 -24.27 14.56 -23.27
CA TYR A 147 -23.13 15.34 -23.73
C TYR A 147 -22.01 15.31 -22.69
N ARG A 148 -20.76 15.47 -23.13
CA ARG A 148 -19.56 15.55 -22.30
C ARG A 148 -18.84 16.86 -22.57
N ALA A 149 -18.61 17.65 -21.51
CA ALA A 149 -17.67 18.76 -21.56
C ALA A 149 -16.25 18.22 -21.33
N LYS A 150 -15.32 18.54 -22.23
CA LYS A 150 -13.87 18.35 -22.02
C LYS A 150 -13.24 19.73 -21.78
N PHE A 151 -12.45 19.85 -20.72
CA PHE A 151 -11.81 21.08 -20.26
C PHE A 151 -10.51 20.72 -19.52
N SER A 152 -9.59 21.67 -19.38
CA SER A 152 -8.27 21.49 -18.75
C SER A 152 -7.97 22.49 -17.62
N ALA A 153 -8.77 23.54 -17.47
CA ALA A 153 -8.65 24.49 -16.37
C ALA A 153 -10.00 25.13 -16.00
N ILE A 154 -10.23 25.38 -14.72
CA ILE A 154 -11.44 26.07 -14.24
C ILE A 154 -11.31 27.58 -14.47
N THR A 155 -11.38 28.00 -15.74
CA THR A 155 -11.31 29.40 -16.16
C THR A 155 -12.50 29.74 -17.06
N GLU A 156 -12.93 31.00 -17.06
CA GLU A 156 -14.07 31.45 -17.87
C GLU A 156 -13.91 31.12 -19.37
N LYS A 157 -12.69 31.31 -19.91
CA LYS A 157 -12.33 31.02 -21.30
C LYS A 157 -12.52 29.54 -21.64
N ASP A 158 -11.95 28.65 -20.84
CA ASP A 158 -11.93 27.20 -21.10
C ASP A 158 -13.31 26.57 -20.85
N ILE A 159 -13.99 26.95 -19.76
CA ILE A 159 -15.31 26.44 -19.41
C ILE A 159 -16.40 26.90 -20.40
N LYS A 160 -16.35 28.15 -20.88
CA LYS A 160 -17.26 28.60 -21.96
C LYS A 160 -16.93 27.95 -23.31
N ALA A 161 -15.66 27.70 -23.62
CA ALA A 161 -15.27 26.95 -24.81
C ALA A 161 -15.75 25.48 -24.76
N ALA A 162 -15.64 24.81 -23.62
CA ALA A 162 -16.11 23.44 -23.41
C ALA A 162 -17.64 23.32 -23.58
N MET A 163 -18.41 24.29 -23.07
CA MET A 163 -19.87 24.33 -23.23
C MET A 163 -20.32 24.54 -24.69
N LEU A 164 -19.50 25.18 -25.52
CA LEU A 164 -19.76 25.35 -26.96
C LEU A 164 -19.33 24.12 -27.78
N ASN A 165 -18.33 23.36 -27.32
CA ASN A 165 -17.71 22.26 -28.06
C ASN A 165 -17.94 20.90 -27.35
N LEU A 166 -19.17 20.65 -26.91
CA LEU A 166 -19.54 19.42 -26.21
C LEU A 166 -19.37 18.18 -27.10
N VAL A 167 -18.74 17.14 -26.55
CA VAL A 167 -18.49 15.84 -27.20
C VAL A 167 -19.36 14.74 -26.58
N ARG A 168 -19.00 13.48 -26.81
CA ARG A 168 -19.61 12.29 -26.19
C ARG A 168 -18.66 11.72 -25.13
N PRO A 169 -19.16 11.12 -24.03
CA PRO A 169 -18.30 10.43 -23.07
C PRO A 169 -17.67 9.18 -23.71
N ASN A 170 -16.43 8.83 -23.32
CA ASN A 170 -15.70 7.72 -23.94
C ASN A 170 -15.85 6.41 -23.16
N GLU A 171 -16.67 5.50 -23.70
CA GLU A 171 -16.92 4.18 -23.11
C GLU A 171 -15.66 3.31 -23.06
N ASN A 172 -14.72 3.48 -24.00
CA ASN A 172 -13.48 2.71 -24.03
C ASN A 172 -12.53 3.12 -22.89
N GLU A 173 -12.38 4.42 -22.64
CA GLU A 173 -11.65 4.93 -21.46
C GLU A 173 -12.30 4.41 -20.17
N SER A 174 -13.63 4.52 -20.05
CA SER A 174 -14.40 3.99 -18.91
C SER A 174 -14.18 2.48 -18.69
N ARG A 175 -14.26 1.65 -19.74
CA ARG A 175 -14.03 0.21 -19.66
C ARG A 175 -12.58 -0.14 -19.31
N SER A 176 -11.59 0.68 -19.67
CA SER A 176 -10.20 0.46 -19.22
C SER A 176 -10.06 0.59 -17.70
N VAL A 177 -10.77 1.54 -17.08
CA VAL A 177 -10.80 1.69 -15.62
C VAL A 177 -11.54 0.53 -14.95
N ASP A 178 -12.68 0.07 -15.50
CA ASP A 178 -13.39 -1.10 -14.97
C ASP A 178 -12.53 -2.37 -15.02
N ALA A 179 -11.75 -2.56 -16.10
CA ALA A 179 -10.81 -3.69 -16.22
C ALA A 179 -9.68 -3.58 -15.19
N ARG A 180 -9.12 -2.38 -14.98
CA ARG A 180 -8.10 -2.11 -13.97
C ARG A 180 -8.63 -2.41 -12.56
N GLN A 181 -9.80 -1.87 -12.22
CA GLN A 181 -10.47 -2.09 -10.93
C GLN A 181 -10.74 -3.57 -10.67
N GLU A 182 -11.26 -4.32 -11.67
CA GLU A 182 -11.56 -5.74 -11.49
C GLU A 182 -10.30 -6.60 -11.35
N LEU A 183 -9.26 -6.36 -12.16
CA LEU A 183 -8.00 -7.09 -12.07
C LEU A 183 -7.28 -6.81 -10.73
N ASP A 184 -7.18 -5.54 -10.33
CA ASP A 184 -6.59 -5.14 -9.04
C ASP A 184 -7.36 -5.79 -7.86
N LEU A 185 -8.70 -5.82 -7.92
CA LEU A 185 -9.57 -6.45 -6.92
C LEU A 185 -9.39 -7.97 -6.85
N ARG A 186 -9.49 -8.68 -8.00
CA ARG A 186 -9.40 -10.14 -8.08
C ARG A 186 -8.04 -10.64 -7.63
N ILE A 187 -6.98 -10.12 -8.24
CA ILE A 187 -5.59 -10.53 -8.00
C ILE A 187 -5.19 -10.14 -6.57
N GLY A 188 -5.44 -8.88 -6.19
CA GLY A 188 -5.11 -8.37 -4.87
C GLY A 188 -5.78 -9.16 -3.74
N CYS A 189 -7.09 -9.43 -3.85
CA CYS A 189 -7.80 -10.20 -2.82
C CYS A 189 -7.39 -11.68 -2.78
N ALA A 190 -7.18 -12.35 -3.92
CA ALA A 190 -6.81 -13.77 -3.93
C ALA A 190 -5.48 -14.00 -3.19
N PHE A 191 -4.42 -13.31 -3.61
CA PHE A 191 -3.09 -13.42 -2.99
C PHE A 191 -3.07 -12.88 -1.55
N THR A 192 -3.78 -11.78 -1.25
CA THR A 192 -3.85 -11.23 0.12
C THR A 192 -4.55 -12.19 1.07
N ARG A 193 -5.79 -12.61 0.76
CA ARG A 193 -6.60 -13.41 1.69
C ARG A 193 -5.97 -14.77 1.98
N PHE A 194 -5.34 -15.38 0.97
CA PHE A 194 -4.57 -16.62 1.16
C PHE A 194 -3.43 -16.41 2.16
N GLN A 195 -2.54 -15.43 1.93
CA GLN A 195 -1.38 -15.21 2.79
C GLN A 195 -1.78 -14.75 4.20
N THR A 196 -2.73 -13.81 4.34
CA THR A 196 -3.25 -13.38 5.65
C THR A 196 -3.74 -14.60 6.44
N LYS A 197 -4.49 -15.51 5.81
CA LYS A 197 -5.03 -16.74 6.44
C LYS A 197 -3.95 -17.78 6.74
N TYR A 198 -2.97 -17.96 5.85
CA TYR A 198 -1.87 -18.90 6.00
C TYR A 198 -0.92 -18.51 7.16
N PHE A 199 -0.58 -17.22 7.25
CA PHE A 199 0.30 -16.69 8.29
C PHE A 199 -0.43 -16.27 9.58
N GLN A 200 -1.77 -16.37 9.65
CA GLN A 200 -2.57 -15.89 10.77
C GLN A 200 -2.21 -16.59 12.09
N GLY A 201 -1.40 -15.93 12.92
CA GLY A 201 -0.93 -16.49 14.18
C GLY A 201 0.10 -17.61 14.03
N ARG A 202 0.73 -17.79 12.86
CA ARG A 202 1.83 -18.75 12.67
C ARG A 202 3.09 -18.33 13.43
N TYR A 203 3.37 -17.02 13.42
CA TYR A 203 4.44 -16.36 14.17
C TYR A 203 3.86 -15.45 15.25
N GLY A 204 4.66 -15.03 16.22
CA GLY A 204 4.19 -14.24 17.36
C GLY A 204 4.58 -12.75 17.35
N ASP A 205 5.60 -12.33 16.62
CA ASP A 205 5.93 -10.91 16.39
C ASP A 205 5.30 -10.36 15.09
N LEU A 206 4.96 -11.23 14.14
CA LEU A 206 4.22 -10.88 12.92
C LEU A 206 2.78 -10.41 13.20
N ASP A 207 2.42 -9.28 12.60
CA ASP A 207 1.04 -8.84 12.36
C ASP A 207 0.60 -9.24 10.95
N ALA A 208 -0.02 -10.40 10.82
CA ALA A 208 -0.46 -10.95 9.53
C ALA A 208 -1.56 -10.08 8.85
N SER A 209 -2.18 -9.13 9.55
CA SER A 209 -3.15 -8.20 8.94
C SER A 209 -2.49 -7.12 8.07
N LEU A 210 -1.18 -6.92 8.21
CA LEU A 210 -0.39 -6.06 7.33
C LEU A 210 -0.02 -6.73 6.01
N ILE A 211 -0.05 -8.07 5.92
CA ILE A 211 0.30 -8.80 4.69
C ILE A 211 -0.77 -8.56 3.62
N SER A 212 -0.33 -8.18 2.43
CA SER A 212 -1.16 -8.02 1.23
C SER A 212 -0.31 -8.08 -0.03
N TYR A 213 -0.96 -8.44 -1.14
CA TYR A 213 -0.42 -8.38 -2.48
C TYR A 213 -1.24 -7.42 -3.34
N GLY A 214 -0.61 -6.78 -4.31
CA GLY A 214 -1.29 -6.02 -5.36
C GLY A 214 -0.39 -5.93 -6.59
N PRO A 215 -0.93 -6.10 -7.80
CA PRO A 215 -0.12 -6.31 -9.01
C PRO A 215 0.80 -5.13 -9.38
N CYS A 216 0.52 -3.90 -8.94
CA CYS A 216 1.48 -2.79 -9.03
C CYS A 216 2.23 -2.51 -7.71
N GLN A 217 1.62 -2.71 -6.53
CA GLN A 217 2.26 -2.38 -5.26
C GLN A 217 3.49 -3.27 -4.98
N THR A 218 3.44 -4.54 -5.39
CA THR A 218 4.53 -5.50 -5.15
C THR A 218 5.76 -5.17 -6.01
N PRO A 219 5.63 -4.85 -7.32
CA PRO A 219 6.75 -4.28 -8.09
C PRO A 219 7.29 -2.95 -7.57
N THR A 220 6.44 -2.01 -7.11
CA THR A 220 6.91 -0.75 -6.50
C THR A 220 7.76 -1.02 -5.25
N LEU A 221 7.38 -1.98 -4.41
CA LEU A 221 8.19 -2.45 -3.27
C LEU A 221 9.46 -3.17 -3.74
N GLY A 222 9.37 -3.92 -4.84
CA GLY A 222 10.48 -4.65 -5.46
C GLY A 222 11.68 -3.75 -5.76
N PHE A 223 11.46 -2.53 -6.29
CA PHE A 223 12.54 -1.55 -6.49
C PHE A 223 13.24 -1.17 -5.17
N CYS A 224 12.49 -0.93 -4.09
CA CYS A 224 13.04 -0.56 -2.79
C CYS A 224 13.85 -1.70 -2.16
N VAL A 225 13.39 -2.95 -2.30
CA VAL A 225 14.11 -4.13 -1.79
C VAL A 225 15.33 -4.46 -2.67
N GLN A 226 15.25 -4.32 -4.00
CA GLN A 226 16.42 -4.45 -4.87
C GLN A 226 17.53 -3.48 -4.46
N ARG A 227 17.20 -2.21 -4.19
CA ARG A 227 18.21 -1.26 -3.65
C ARG A 227 18.71 -1.66 -2.26
N HIS A 228 17.89 -2.24 -1.39
CA HIS A 228 18.37 -2.77 -0.12
C HIS A 228 19.41 -3.89 -0.35
N ASP A 229 19.13 -4.83 -1.26
CA ASP A 229 20.02 -5.94 -1.59
C ASP A 229 21.32 -5.46 -2.25
N GLU A 230 21.23 -4.46 -3.15
CA GLU A 230 22.39 -3.74 -3.72
C GLU A 230 23.27 -3.13 -2.61
N ILE A 231 22.67 -2.61 -1.53
CA ILE A 231 23.40 -2.04 -0.37
C ILE A 231 23.99 -3.13 0.53
N GLN A 232 23.26 -4.20 0.83
CA GLN A 232 23.74 -5.27 1.72
C GLN A 232 24.84 -6.14 1.08
N THR A 233 24.83 -6.28 -0.25
CA THR A 233 25.82 -7.10 -0.98
C THR A 233 27.02 -6.30 -1.47
N PHE A 234 26.99 -4.97 -1.36
CA PHE A 234 28.07 -4.09 -1.77
C PHE A 234 29.36 -4.34 -0.96
N LYS A 235 30.49 -4.43 -1.66
CA LYS A 235 31.82 -4.55 -1.07
C LYS A 235 32.63 -3.29 -1.38
N PRO A 236 32.96 -2.45 -0.39
CA PRO A 236 33.80 -1.28 -0.61
C PRO A 236 35.19 -1.66 -1.13
N GLU A 237 35.54 -1.15 -2.30
CA GLU A 237 36.87 -1.26 -2.87
C GLU A 237 37.70 -0.03 -2.48
N THR A 238 38.91 -0.25 -1.96
CA THR A 238 39.87 0.82 -1.69
C THR A 238 40.48 1.31 -2.99
N PHE A 239 40.52 2.62 -3.18
CA PHE A 239 41.20 3.27 -4.30
C PHE A 239 41.99 4.48 -3.83
N TRP A 240 42.97 4.87 -4.64
CA TRP A 240 43.87 5.97 -4.35
C TRP A 240 43.72 7.09 -5.39
N VAL A 241 43.61 8.31 -4.89
CA VAL A 241 43.55 9.54 -5.70
C VAL A 241 44.83 10.34 -5.46
N LEU A 242 45.61 10.55 -6.51
CA LEU A 242 46.76 11.44 -6.47
C LEU A 242 46.25 12.90 -6.41
N ARG A 243 46.59 13.61 -5.35
CA ARG A 243 46.26 15.04 -5.18
C ARG A 243 47.52 15.88 -5.16
N VAL A 244 47.41 17.04 -5.79
CA VAL A 244 48.43 18.09 -5.87
C VAL A 244 47.74 19.43 -5.77
N THR A 245 48.40 20.41 -5.18
CA THR A 245 47.92 21.80 -5.13
C THR A 245 48.94 22.72 -5.79
N ALA A 246 48.48 23.63 -6.65
CA ALA A 246 49.33 24.62 -7.31
C ALA A 246 49.01 26.04 -6.84
N SER A 247 50.01 26.75 -6.31
CA SER A 247 49.87 28.16 -5.94
C SER A 247 49.92 29.06 -7.18
N THR A 248 48.96 29.97 -7.33
CA THR A 248 49.05 31.08 -8.30
C THR A 248 50.03 32.16 -7.83
N SER A 249 50.42 33.07 -8.72
CA SER A 249 51.17 34.29 -8.40
C SER A 249 50.47 35.19 -7.36
N GLU A 250 49.13 35.18 -7.31
CA GLU A 250 48.33 35.84 -6.28
C GLU A 250 48.33 35.12 -4.91
N GLY A 251 49.01 33.98 -4.78
CA GLY A 251 49.00 33.16 -3.56
C GLY A 251 47.68 32.42 -3.32
N ARG A 252 46.88 32.18 -4.37
CA ARG A 252 45.67 31.34 -4.29
C ARG A 252 46.00 29.89 -4.58
N GLU A 253 45.33 28.98 -3.89
CA GLU A 253 45.58 27.55 -4.01
C GLU A 253 44.60 26.86 -4.96
N LEU A 254 45.14 26.20 -6.00
CA LEU A 254 44.40 25.42 -6.99
C LEU A 254 44.53 23.93 -6.67
N PRO A 255 43.52 23.28 -6.05
CA PRO A 255 43.50 21.83 -5.91
C PRO A 255 43.30 21.19 -7.29
N LEU A 256 44.26 20.37 -7.72
CA LEU A 256 44.26 19.80 -9.06
C LEU A 256 43.62 18.39 -9.09
N GLU A 257 42.86 18.12 -10.14
CA GLU A 257 42.21 16.83 -10.41
C GLU A 257 43.09 15.98 -11.33
N TRP A 258 43.42 14.76 -10.90
CA TRP A 258 44.30 13.87 -11.66
C TRP A 258 43.59 13.30 -12.91
N LYS A 259 44.25 13.33 -14.08
CA LYS A 259 43.68 12.86 -15.35
C LYS A 259 43.25 11.39 -15.33
N ARG A 260 43.88 10.55 -14.49
CA ARG A 260 43.53 9.13 -14.33
C ARG A 260 42.36 8.91 -13.36
N ILE A 261 41.88 9.96 -12.69
CA ILE A 261 40.83 9.99 -11.66
C ILE A 261 41.22 9.21 -10.38
N ARG A 262 41.49 7.91 -10.48
CA ARG A 262 41.84 7.01 -9.36
C ARG A 262 42.57 5.77 -9.84
N CYS A 263 43.31 5.13 -8.94
CA CYS A 263 43.93 3.81 -9.14
C CYS A 263 43.47 2.85 -8.04
N PHE A 264 43.22 1.58 -8.36
CA PHE A 264 42.77 0.55 -7.42
C PHE A 264 43.93 -0.37 -6.93
N GLU A 265 45.16 -0.11 -7.35
CA GLU A 265 46.36 -0.82 -6.90
C GLU A 265 47.30 0.14 -6.17
N LYS A 266 47.71 -0.21 -4.95
CA LYS A 266 48.47 0.69 -4.06
C LYS A 266 49.89 0.91 -4.56
N GLU A 267 50.47 -0.11 -5.16
CA GLU A 267 51.84 -0.16 -5.67
C GLU A 267 51.98 0.74 -6.90
N ILE A 268 51.05 0.60 -7.85
CA ILE A 268 50.93 1.48 -9.04
C ILE A 268 50.63 2.92 -8.60
N ALA A 269 49.74 3.12 -7.63
CA ALA A 269 49.42 4.45 -7.12
C ALA A 269 50.61 5.14 -6.43
N ASN A 270 51.45 4.39 -5.71
CA ASN A 270 52.71 4.89 -5.14
C ASN A 270 53.78 5.16 -6.22
N MET A 271 53.84 4.36 -7.29
CA MET A 271 54.71 4.62 -8.44
C MET A 271 54.37 5.98 -9.08
N PHE A 272 53.08 6.28 -9.30
CA PHE A 272 52.66 7.59 -9.83
C PHE A 272 52.98 8.75 -8.87
N LEU A 273 52.82 8.57 -7.55
CA LEU A 273 53.25 9.58 -6.57
C LEU A 273 54.78 9.80 -6.65
N ALA A 274 55.57 8.72 -6.62
CA ALA A 274 57.03 8.79 -6.64
C ALA A 274 57.57 9.50 -7.90
N GLY A 275 56.92 9.30 -9.05
CA GLY A 275 57.26 9.97 -10.31
C GLY A 275 57.04 11.49 -10.33
N ILE A 276 56.30 12.06 -9.37
CA ILE A 276 56.05 13.52 -9.31
C ILE A 276 56.43 14.20 -7.99
N LYS A 277 56.63 13.45 -6.90
CA LYS A 277 56.69 13.98 -5.53
C LYS A 277 57.69 15.12 -5.32
N GLU A 278 58.86 15.02 -5.94
CA GLU A 278 59.96 15.99 -5.79
C GLU A 278 59.89 17.16 -6.81
N ILE A 279 58.99 17.09 -7.79
CA ILE A 279 58.76 18.12 -8.81
C ILE A 279 57.92 19.24 -8.20
N LYS A 280 58.45 20.47 -8.16
CA LYS A 280 57.80 21.62 -7.48
C LYS A 280 57.15 22.61 -8.45
N GLU A 281 57.00 22.19 -9.69
CA GLU A 281 56.57 23.01 -10.83
C GLU A 281 55.44 22.29 -11.57
N ALA A 282 54.35 23.02 -11.85
CA ALA A 282 53.23 22.58 -12.66
C ALA A 282 53.13 23.50 -13.88
N THR A 283 53.51 22.99 -15.05
CA THR A 283 53.46 23.74 -16.32
C THR A 283 52.06 23.67 -16.91
N VAL A 284 51.49 24.82 -17.28
CA VAL A 284 50.20 24.89 -17.98
C VAL A 284 50.40 24.53 -19.45
N VAL A 285 49.95 23.33 -19.85
CA VAL A 285 50.11 22.82 -21.22
C VAL A 285 48.91 23.10 -22.12
N ASN A 286 47.76 23.49 -21.56
CA ASN A 286 46.57 23.88 -22.32
C ASN A 286 45.60 24.70 -21.46
N VAL A 287 45.02 25.76 -22.02
CA VAL A 287 43.92 26.54 -21.41
C VAL A 287 42.75 26.54 -22.37
N GLN A 288 41.69 25.78 -22.06
CA GLN A 288 40.52 25.66 -22.93
C GLN A 288 39.25 26.19 -22.24
N ALA A 289 38.83 27.38 -22.66
CA ALA A 289 37.52 27.93 -22.35
C ALA A 289 36.49 27.53 -23.40
N LYS A 290 35.32 27.04 -22.97
CA LYS A 290 34.18 26.69 -23.84
C LYS A 290 32.89 27.23 -23.27
N GLU A 291 32.10 27.95 -24.06
CA GLU A 291 30.73 28.29 -23.67
C GLU A 291 29.93 26.99 -23.56
N LYS A 292 29.29 26.78 -22.40
CA LYS A 292 28.36 25.69 -22.14
C LYS A 292 27.00 26.31 -21.77
N VAL A 293 25.95 25.55 -22.07
CA VAL A 293 24.57 25.95 -21.81
C VAL A 293 23.95 24.99 -20.81
N LYS A 294 23.45 25.52 -19.70
CA LYS A 294 22.56 24.83 -18.76
C LYS A 294 21.13 25.14 -19.20
N PRO A 295 20.43 24.21 -19.87
CA PRO A 295 19.26 24.58 -20.67
C PRO A 295 17.98 24.44 -19.85
N ARG A 296 17.11 25.46 -19.93
CA ARG A 296 15.86 25.67 -19.18
C ARG A 296 14.93 24.44 -19.15
N PRO A 297 14.02 24.29 -18.17
CA PRO A 297 13.16 23.11 -18.10
C PRO A 297 12.26 22.93 -19.34
N VAL A 298 11.78 21.70 -19.55
CA VAL A 298 10.59 21.42 -20.38
C VAL A 298 9.31 21.79 -19.61
N ALA A 299 8.15 21.83 -20.28
CA ALA A 299 6.90 22.12 -19.58
C ALA A 299 6.59 21.07 -18.51
N LEU A 300 5.94 21.49 -17.43
CA LEU A 300 5.76 20.68 -16.23
C LEU A 300 4.69 19.61 -16.42
N ASN A 301 5.01 18.36 -16.10
CA ASN A 301 4.04 17.26 -16.04
C ASN A 301 3.89 16.72 -14.60
N THR A 302 2.98 15.78 -14.38
CA THR A 302 2.70 15.22 -13.05
C THR A 302 3.92 14.57 -12.41
N VAL A 303 4.70 13.83 -13.20
CA VAL A 303 5.86 13.07 -12.72
C VAL A 303 6.92 14.02 -12.16
N GLU A 304 7.27 15.07 -12.89
CA GLU A 304 8.28 16.04 -12.46
C GLU A 304 7.79 16.89 -11.29
N LEU A 305 6.50 17.26 -11.27
CA LEU A 305 5.88 17.92 -10.11
C LEU A 305 6.01 17.07 -8.84
N MET A 306 5.74 15.77 -8.90
CA MET A 306 5.89 14.87 -7.74
C MET A 306 7.36 14.69 -7.33
N ARG A 307 8.30 14.58 -8.27
CA ARG A 307 9.75 14.51 -7.97
C ARG A 307 10.23 15.74 -7.21
N VAL A 308 9.90 16.94 -7.68
CA VAL A 308 10.35 18.19 -7.05
C VAL A 308 9.58 18.47 -5.75
N ALA A 309 8.31 18.09 -5.67
CA ALA A 309 7.57 18.16 -4.41
C ALA A 309 8.18 17.27 -3.32
N SER A 310 8.67 16.07 -3.66
CA SER A 310 9.39 15.22 -2.70
C SER A 310 10.80 15.74 -2.39
N ALA A 311 11.68 15.86 -3.40
CA ALA A 311 13.09 16.19 -3.19
C ALA A 311 13.33 17.65 -2.77
N GLY A 312 12.56 18.61 -3.31
CA GLY A 312 12.72 20.04 -3.05
C GLY A 312 11.77 20.59 -1.98
N LEU A 313 10.52 20.10 -1.90
CA LEU A 313 9.52 20.60 -0.95
C LEU A 313 9.25 19.67 0.24
N GLY A 314 9.85 18.48 0.28
CA GLY A 314 9.68 17.53 1.38
C GLY A 314 8.28 16.90 1.49
N MET A 315 7.45 17.02 0.45
CA MET A 315 6.08 16.50 0.40
C MET A 315 6.03 15.09 -0.19
N GLY A 316 5.28 14.17 0.44
CA GLY A 316 5.03 12.86 -0.18
C GLY A 316 4.18 12.99 -1.46
N PRO A 317 4.40 12.18 -2.52
CA PRO A 317 3.75 12.34 -3.83
C PRO A 317 2.22 12.42 -3.76
N HIS A 318 1.59 11.58 -2.92
CA HIS A 318 0.15 11.60 -2.68
C HIS A 318 -0.34 12.93 -2.06
N HIS A 319 0.41 13.50 -1.10
CA HIS A 319 0.08 14.82 -0.52
C HIS A 319 0.27 15.94 -1.54
N ALA A 320 1.35 15.90 -2.33
CA ALA A 320 1.61 16.86 -3.40
C ALA A 320 0.46 16.87 -4.44
N MET A 321 -0.03 15.70 -4.84
CA MET A 321 -1.19 15.60 -5.74
C MET A 321 -2.49 16.09 -5.09
N GLN A 322 -2.75 15.76 -3.83
CA GLN A 322 -3.89 16.32 -3.10
C GLN A 322 -3.82 17.86 -2.94
N VAL A 323 -2.62 18.45 -2.87
CA VAL A 323 -2.43 19.91 -2.88
C VAL A 323 -2.71 20.48 -4.28
N ALA A 324 -2.15 19.87 -5.33
CA ALA A 324 -2.32 20.28 -6.71
C ALA A 324 -3.79 20.20 -7.17
N GLU A 325 -4.51 19.13 -6.83
CA GLU A 325 -5.95 18.99 -7.12
C GLU A 325 -6.79 20.08 -6.45
N ARG A 326 -6.43 20.54 -5.24
CA ARG A 326 -7.10 21.69 -4.60
C ARG A 326 -6.82 23.01 -5.33
N LEU A 327 -5.58 23.25 -5.76
CA LEU A 327 -5.20 24.43 -6.54
C LEU A 327 -5.95 24.48 -7.88
N TYR A 328 -6.03 23.34 -8.59
CA TYR A 328 -6.84 23.20 -9.81
C TYR A 328 -8.33 23.45 -9.54
N THR A 329 -8.90 22.84 -8.49
CA THR A 329 -10.32 22.99 -8.11
C THR A 329 -10.69 24.44 -7.78
N GLN A 330 -9.71 25.24 -7.36
CA GLN A 330 -9.84 26.68 -7.05
C GLN A 330 -9.40 27.60 -8.22
N GLY A 331 -9.09 27.03 -9.39
CA GLY A 331 -8.77 27.76 -10.62
C GLY A 331 -7.35 28.35 -10.71
N TYR A 332 -6.44 28.00 -9.78
CA TYR A 332 -5.07 28.53 -9.77
C TYR A 332 -4.14 27.87 -10.78
N ILE A 333 -4.35 26.59 -11.10
CA ILE A 333 -3.51 25.83 -12.04
C ILE A 333 -4.37 25.02 -13.02
N SER A 334 -3.77 24.62 -14.15
CA SER A 334 -4.35 23.62 -15.05
C SER A 334 -4.37 22.23 -14.38
N TYR A 335 -5.10 21.29 -14.99
CA TYR A 335 -5.33 19.98 -14.42
C TYR A 335 -4.00 19.22 -14.13
N PRO A 336 -3.75 18.78 -12.89
CA PRO A 336 -2.42 18.37 -12.46
C PRO A 336 -2.07 16.92 -12.83
N ARG A 337 -2.98 16.19 -13.48
CA ARG A 337 -2.76 14.83 -14.00
C ARG A 337 -2.60 14.91 -15.53
N THR A 338 -1.35 15.00 -15.96
CA THR A 338 -0.93 15.09 -17.37
C THR A 338 0.47 14.48 -17.52
N GLU A 339 0.67 13.67 -18.56
CA GLU A 339 1.99 13.21 -18.98
C GLU A 339 2.67 14.20 -19.96
N THR A 340 1.88 15.10 -20.55
CA THR A 340 2.32 16.04 -21.59
C THR A 340 3.28 17.11 -21.06
N THR A 341 4.37 17.29 -21.80
CA THR A 341 5.48 18.24 -21.54
C THR A 341 5.66 19.26 -22.68
N SER A 342 4.71 19.32 -23.62
CA SER A 342 4.67 20.28 -24.72
C SER A 342 3.43 21.16 -24.62
N TYR A 343 3.58 22.48 -24.79
CA TYR A 343 2.42 23.36 -24.89
C TYR A 343 1.74 23.22 -26.27
N PRO A 344 0.40 23.18 -26.34
CA PRO A 344 -0.34 23.24 -27.60
C PRO A 344 -0.04 24.52 -28.41
N GLU A 345 -0.11 24.44 -29.75
CA GLU A 345 0.20 25.59 -30.63
C GLU A 345 -0.77 26.77 -30.48
N ASN A 346 -1.99 26.52 -29.97
CA ASN A 346 -3.01 27.53 -29.65
C ASN A 346 -2.95 28.03 -28.20
N TYR A 347 -1.95 27.63 -27.41
CA TYR A 347 -1.85 28.02 -26.00
C TYR A 347 -1.38 29.48 -25.85
N ASP A 348 -2.13 30.27 -25.07
CA ASP A 348 -1.88 31.70 -24.86
C ASP A 348 -0.80 31.96 -23.79
N LEU A 349 0.45 31.59 -24.13
CA LEU A 349 1.61 31.72 -23.23
C LEU A 349 1.84 33.17 -22.79
N MET A 350 1.64 34.14 -23.68
CA MET A 350 1.80 35.57 -23.37
C MET A 350 0.69 36.09 -22.46
N GLY A 351 -0.55 35.63 -22.62
CA GLY A 351 -1.65 35.93 -21.70
C GLY A 351 -1.37 35.39 -20.30
N THR A 352 -0.99 34.11 -20.18
CA THR A 352 -0.62 33.50 -18.89
C THR A 352 0.58 34.19 -18.25
N LEU A 353 1.62 34.53 -19.02
CA LEU A 353 2.80 35.23 -18.50
C LEU A 353 2.45 36.64 -17.98
N ARG A 354 1.64 37.41 -18.72
CA ARG A 354 1.21 38.76 -18.32
C ARG A 354 0.44 38.79 -17.01
N GLN A 355 -0.34 37.77 -16.68
CA GLN A 355 -1.04 37.69 -15.38
C GLN A 355 -0.07 37.74 -14.17
N GLN A 356 1.16 37.24 -14.36
CA GLN A 356 2.16 37.13 -13.29
C GLN A 356 3.02 38.40 -13.11
N GLN A 357 2.88 39.41 -13.98
CA GLN A 357 3.75 40.59 -14.03
C GLN A 357 3.66 41.52 -12.80
N ASN A 358 2.60 41.37 -12.00
CA ASN A 358 2.33 42.17 -10.80
C ASN A 358 2.79 41.48 -9.50
N SER A 359 3.37 40.28 -9.57
CA SER A 359 3.87 39.57 -8.39
C SER A 359 5.07 40.29 -7.75
N SER A 360 5.06 40.41 -6.42
CA SER A 360 6.22 40.90 -5.65
C SER A 360 7.39 39.92 -5.59
N LYS A 361 7.18 38.66 -6.01
CA LYS A 361 8.14 37.54 -5.88
C LYS A 361 8.82 37.14 -7.21
N TRP A 362 8.33 37.65 -8.34
CA TRP A 362 8.83 37.36 -9.71
C TRP A 362 8.36 38.35 -10.80
N GLY A 363 7.69 39.45 -10.44
CA GLY A 363 7.11 40.37 -11.43
C GLY A 363 8.15 41.17 -12.22
N ALA A 364 9.36 41.36 -11.70
CA ALA A 364 10.42 42.08 -12.40
C ALA A 364 10.96 41.25 -13.58
N GLU A 365 11.23 39.97 -13.31
CA GLU A 365 11.68 38.94 -14.23
C GLU A 365 10.63 38.71 -15.33
N VAL A 366 9.35 38.63 -14.96
CA VAL A 366 8.24 38.54 -15.92
C VAL A 366 8.19 39.78 -16.83
N ARG A 367 8.31 40.99 -16.29
CA ARG A 367 8.34 42.23 -17.11
C ARG A 367 9.58 42.27 -18.02
N ALA A 368 10.73 41.80 -17.57
CA ALA A 368 11.94 41.69 -18.37
C ALA A 368 11.78 40.71 -19.55
N ILE A 369 11.16 39.54 -19.34
CA ILE A 369 10.86 38.57 -20.40
C ILE A 369 9.85 39.15 -21.41
N ILE A 370 8.82 39.88 -20.92
CA ILE A 370 7.84 40.54 -21.80
C ILE A 370 8.50 41.64 -22.66
N ALA A 371 9.44 42.40 -22.10
CA ALA A 371 10.12 43.49 -22.80
C ALA A 371 11.22 43.03 -23.77
N SER A 372 11.96 41.97 -23.42
CA SER A 372 13.05 41.41 -24.26
C SER A 372 12.57 40.39 -25.30
N GLY A 373 11.35 39.89 -25.16
CA GLY A 373 10.78 38.85 -26.01
C GLY A 373 10.79 37.48 -25.32
N MET A 374 9.62 36.86 -25.25
CA MET A 374 9.42 35.53 -24.69
C MET A 374 10.15 34.47 -25.54
N ASN A 375 10.91 33.58 -24.92
CA ASN A 375 11.54 32.48 -25.65
C ASN A 375 10.49 31.43 -26.01
N ARG A 376 10.60 30.83 -27.20
CA ARG A 376 9.79 29.65 -27.54
C ARG A 376 10.09 28.55 -26.50
N PRO A 377 9.08 27.90 -25.90
CA PRO A 377 9.30 26.75 -25.04
C PRO A 377 10.15 25.67 -25.71
N LYS A 378 10.86 24.87 -24.91
CA LYS A 378 11.44 23.62 -25.41
C LYS A 378 10.33 22.70 -25.93
N LYS A 379 10.60 21.98 -27.03
CA LYS A 379 9.73 20.91 -27.51
C LYS A 379 9.76 19.76 -26.49
N GLY A 380 8.60 19.42 -25.94
CA GLY A 380 8.40 18.21 -25.13
C GLY A 380 7.70 17.10 -25.92
N ARG A 381 7.10 16.17 -25.18
CA ARG A 381 6.13 15.18 -25.68
C ARG A 381 4.71 15.70 -25.49
N ASP A 382 3.88 15.51 -26.50
CA ASP A 382 2.43 15.61 -26.39
C ASP A 382 1.88 14.18 -26.35
N VAL A 383 0.93 13.91 -25.44
CA VAL A 383 0.28 12.62 -25.23
C VAL A 383 -1.21 12.69 -25.63
N GLY A 384 -1.75 13.89 -25.89
CA GLY A 384 -3.15 14.10 -26.27
C GLY A 384 -4.14 14.08 -25.09
N ASP A 385 -3.64 14.17 -23.86
CA ASP A 385 -4.41 14.19 -22.62
C ASP A 385 -4.81 15.62 -22.21
N HIS A 386 -3.84 16.42 -21.81
CA HIS A 386 -4.02 17.73 -21.18
C HIS A 386 -2.81 18.62 -21.43
N PRO A 387 -2.97 19.96 -21.57
CA PRO A 387 -1.83 20.87 -21.56
C PRO A 387 -0.96 20.70 -20.29
N PRO A 388 0.32 21.09 -20.33
CA PRO A 388 1.21 21.03 -19.16
C PRO A 388 0.66 21.79 -17.94
N ILE A 389 1.20 21.47 -16.76
CA ILE A 389 0.82 22.09 -15.50
C ILE A 389 1.29 23.56 -15.47
N THR A 390 0.34 24.49 -15.51
CA THR A 390 0.56 25.94 -15.63
C THR A 390 -0.22 26.73 -14.60
N PRO A 391 0.21 27.94 -14.20
CA PRO A 391 -0.62 28.86 -13.46
C PRO A 391 -1.74 29.42 -14.35
N MET A 392 -2.97 29.45 -13.85
CA MET A 392 -4.18 29.87 -14.58
C MET A 392 -4.86 31.10 -13.98
N ARG A 393 -4.50 31.44 -12.73
CA ARG A 393 -4.90 32.67 -12.02
C ARG A 393 -3.74 33.12 -11.13
N PRO A 394 -3.42 34.43 -11.06
CA PRO A 394 -2.44 34.93 -10.10
C PRO A 394 -2.92 34.75 -8.65
N ALA A 395 -1.98 34.50 -7.74
CA ALA A 395 -2.21 34.29 -6.32
C ALA A 395 -1.11 34.96 -5.48
N SER A 396 -1.37 35.16 -4.18
CA SER A 396 -0.37 35.60 -3.19
C SER A 396 -0.18 34.57 -2.08
N GLU A 397 0.94 34.70 -1.36
CA GLU A 397 1.29 33.96 -0.14
C GLU A 397 0.33 34.24 1.04
N SER A 398 -0.58 35.21 0.90
CA SER A 398 -1.67 35.52 1.84
C SER A 398 -3.04 34.98 1.39
N GLU A 399 -3.15 34.52 0.15
CA GLU A 399 -4.36 33.88 -0.40
C GLU A 399 -4.22 32.36 -0.38
N LEU A 400 -2.99 31.87 -0.54
CA LEU A 400 -2.60 30.47 -0.43
C LEU A 400 -1.71 30.31 0.80
N GLU A 401 -2.15 29.56 1.82
CA GLU A 401 -1.33 29.26 2.99
C GLU A 401 -0.57 27.93 2.85
N GLY A 402 0.63 27.88 3.44
CA GLY A 402 1.42 26.66 3.59
C GLY A 402 1.73 25.94 2.26
N ASP A 403 1.48 24.63 2.21
CA ASP A 403 1.86 23.79 1.08
C ASP A 403 1.16 24.17 -0.24
N MET A 404 -0.02 24.78 -0.19
CA MET A 404 -0.70 25.27 -1.40
C MET A 404 0.09 26.38 -2.09
N TRP A 405 0.66 27.32 -1.33
CA TRP A 405 1.57 28.32 -1.90
C TRP A 405 2.88 27.70 -2.37
N ARG A 406 3.44 26.74 -1.63
CA ARG A 406 4.72 26.10 -1.99
C ARG A 406 4.66 25.34 -3.32
N ILE A 407 3.52 24.70 -3.63
CA ILE A 407 3.28 24.10 -4.95
C ILE A 407 3.01 25.18 -6.00
N TYR A 408 2.21 26.22 -5.70
CA TYR A 408 1.90 27.29 -6.65
C TYR A 408 3.13 28.13 -7.05
N ASP A 409 4.00 28.51 -6.11
CA ASP A 409 5.27 29.21 -6.37
C ASP A 409 6.16 28.36 -7.29
N TYR A 410 6.31 27.06 -7.01
CA TYR A 410 7.08 26.16 -7.88
C TYR A 410 6.48 26.05 -9.30
N VAL A 411 5.18 25.77 -9.44
CA VAL A 411 4.49 25.70 -10.75
C VAL A 411 4.66 27.01 -11.52
N THR A 412 4.53 28.15 -10.86
CA THR A 412 4.64 29.47 -11.48
C THR A 412 6.08 29.79 -11.90
N ARG A 413 7.07 29.55 -11.04
CA ARG A 413 8.50 29.73 -11.35
C ARG A 413 8.95 28.82 -12.48
N HIS A 414 8.50 27.55 -12.47
CA HIS A 414 8.81 26.58 -13.53
C HIS A 414 8.18 26.99 -14.86
N PHE A 415 6.91 27.43 -14.86
CA PHE A 415 6.27 27.99 -16.06
C PHE A 415 7.08 29.16 -16.64
N ILE A 416 7.39 30.17 -15.82
CA ILE A 416 8.20 31.33 -16.23
C ILE A 416 9.56 30.87 -16.79
N ALA A 417 10.23 29.92 -16.12
CA ALA A 417 11.51 29.37 -16.54
C ALA A 417 11.47 28.68 -17.93
N THR A 418 10.37 28.06 -18.33
CA THR A 418 10.24 27.50 -19.69
C THR A 418 10.25 28.56 -20.80
N LEU A 419 9.94 29.82 -20.44
CA LEU A 419 9.82 31.00 -21.31
C LEU A 419 11.03 31.96 -21.19
N SER A 420 11.87 31.77 -20.17
CA SER A 420 13.16 32.43 -19.99
C SER A 420 14.20 31.97 -21.04
N ARG A 421 15.35 32.66 -21.06
CA ARG A 421 16.54 32.25 -21.82
C ARG A 421 17.23 31.07 -21.12
N ASP A 422 17.98 30.26 -21.86
CA ASP A 422 18.85 29.24 -21.25
C ASP A 422 19.99 29.92 -20.46
N CYS A 423 20.51 29.26 -19.42
CA CYS A 423 21.64 29.77 -18.66
C CYS A 423 22.94 29.46 -19.42
N LYS A 424 23.81 30.47 -19.60
CA LYS A 424 25.10 30.35 -20.29
C LYS A 424 26.25 30.56 -19.31
N TYR A 425 27.30 29.75 -19.46
CA TYR A 425 28.49 29.85 -18.64
C TYR A 425 29.73 29.50 -19.46
N LEU A 426 30.83 30.21 -19.20
CA LEU A 426 32.14 29.88 -19.76
C LEU A 426 32.77 28.84 -18.84
N SER A 427 33.02 27.64 -19.35
CA SER A 427 33.63 26.55 -18.60
C SER A 427 35.09 26.45 -19.04
N THR A 428 36.00 26.82 -18.15
CA THR A 428 37.43 26.90 -18.42
C THR A 428 38.15 25.74 -17.76
N THR A 429 38.66 24.82 -18.57
CA THR A 429 39.51 23.71 -18.13
C THR A 429 40.96 24.03 -18.46
N ILE A 430 41.78 24.13 -17.42
CA ILE A 430 43.23 24.31 -17.49
C ILE A 430 43.86 22.94 -17.30
N THR A 431 44.84 22.60 -18.15
CA THR A 431 45.60 21.35 -18.08
C THR A 431 47.01 21.64 -17.61
N PHE A 432 47.42 20.98 -16.54
CA PHE A 432 48.76 21.06 -15.97
C PHE A 432 49.51 19.75 -16.24
N GLN A 433 50.81 19.86 -16.47
CA GLN A 433 51.72 18.71 -16.53
C GLN A 433 52.72 18.80 -15.37
N ILE A 434 52.90 17.68 -14.67
CA ILE A 434 53.83 17.53 -13.54
C ILE A 434 54.59 16.22 -13.77
N GLY A 435 55.84 16.31 -14.23
CA GLY A 435 56.59 15.14 -14.69
C GLY A 435 55.87 14.42 -15.83
N SER A 436 55.65 13.11 -15.68
CA SER A 436 54.88 12.30 -16.63
C SER A 436 53.36 12.42 -16.48
N GLU A 437 52.85 12.94 -15.36
CA GLU A 437 51.42 12.94 -15.06
C GLU A 437 50.73 14.26 -15.40
N THR A 438 49.50 14.14 -15.91
CA THR A 438 48.65 15.27 -16.27
C THR A 438 47.54 15.48 -15.24
N PHE A 439 47.26 16.74 -14.94
CA PHE A 439 46.18 17.17 -14.05
C PHE A 439 45.30 18.24 -14.71
N TYR A 440 44.13 18.46 -14.14
CA TYR A 440 43.17 19.47 -14.57
C TYR A 440 42.76 20.39 -13.42
N TYR A 441 42.40 21.62 -13.76
CA TYR A 441 41.56 22.49 -12.94
C TYR A 441 40.41 22.96 -13.82
N THR A 442 39.16 22.86 -13.35
CA THR A 442 37.99 23.40 -14.06
C THR A 442 37.23 24.34 -13.15
N GLY A 443 36.99 25.56 -13.64
CA GLY A 443 36.08 26.52 -13.03
C GLY A 443 35.11 27.10 -14.06
N ASN A 444 33.93 27.53 -13.61
CA ASN A 444 32.90 28.10 -14.49
C ASN A 444 32.66 29.57 -14.16
N THR A 445 32.66 30.43 -15.18
CA THR A 445 32.24 31.84 -15.06
C THR A 445 30.84 31.98 -15.63
N LEU A 446 29.91 32.52 -14.85
CA LEU A 446 28.55 32.81 -15.32
C LEU A 446 28.58 33.91 -16.39
N VAL A 447 27.99 33.64 -17.56
CA VAL A 447 27.85 34.60 -18.66
C VAL A 447 26.42 35.14 -18.72
N ASP A 448 25.44 34.28 -18.46
CA ASP A 448 24.02 34.62 -18.47
C ASP A 448 23.26 33.72 -17.49
N ALA A 449 22.58 34.31 -16.50
CA ALA A 449 21.80 33.57 -15.52
C ALA A 449 20.55 32.92 -16.15
N GLY A 450 19.97 33.54 -17.19
CA GLY A 450 18.77 33.04 -17.87
C GLY A 450 17.67 32.61 -16.90
N TYR A 451 17.11 31.42 -17.09
CA TYR A 451 16.07 30.85 -16.23
C TYR A 451 16.48 30.61 -14.76
N THR A 452 17.78 30.65 -14.42
CA THR A 452 18.24 30.43 -13.03
C THR A 452 18.06 31.65 -12.13
N GLU A 453 17.71 32.82 -12.68
CA GLU A 453 17.24 33.97 -11.90
C GLU A 453 15.95 33.63 -11.17
N ILE A 454 14.95 33.11 -11.91
CA ILE A 454 13.63 32.75 -11.37
C ILE A 454 13.67 31.44 -10.56
N MET A 455 14.50 30.48 -10.98
CA MET A 455 14.76 29.20 -10.29
C MET A 455 16.13 29.22 -9.59
N HIS A 456 16.31 30.12 -8.62
CA HIS A 456 17.58 30.38 -7.92
C HIS A 456 18.26 29.14 -7.30
N TRP A 457 17.51 28.10 -6.92
CA TRP A 457 18.08 26.82 -6.44
C TRP A 457 18.78 26.00 -7.54
N GLN A 458 18.71 26.44 -8.81
CA GLN A 458 19.49 25.91 -9.93
C GLN A 458 20.57 26.88 -10.43
N ALA A 459 20.79 28.02 -9.77
CA ALA A 459 21.90 28.91 -10.10
C ALA A 459 23.27 28.27 -9.79
N PHE A 460 24.33 28.85 -10.35
CA PHE A 460 25.71 28.49 -10.00
C PHE A 460 26.09 29.03 -8.61
N GLY A 461 27.14 28.44 -8.01
CA GLY A 461 27.72 28.98 -6.78
C GLY A 461 28.31 30.37 -7.03
N LYS A 462 28.28 31.25 -6.02
CA LYS A 462 28.81 32.62 -6.15
C LYS A 462 30.34 32.67 -6.24
N ASP A 463 31.01 31.58 -5.88
CA ASP A 463 32.44 31.55 -5.54
C ASP A 463 33.26 30.61 -6.45
N GLU A 464 32.83 30.39 -7.69
CA GLU A 464 33.65 29.66 -8.69
C GLU A 464 34.77 30.55 -9.24
N PHE A 465 35.98 30.33 -8.75
CA PHE A 465 37.18 31.02 -9.21
C PHE A 465 37.73 30.41 -10.51
N VAL A 466 38.09 31.27 -11.46
CA VAL A 466 38.83 30.89 -12.68
C VAL A 466 40.13 31.72 -12.72
N PRO A 467 41.31 31.11 -12.55
CA PRO A 467 42.58 31.84 -12.63
C PRO A 467 42.92 32.18 -14.08
N LEU A 468 43.46 33.39 -14.29
CA LEU A 468 43.89 33.89 -15.60
C LEU A 468 45.31 33.44 -15.92
N LEU A 469 45.48 32.14 -16.21
CA LEU A 469 46.78 31.54 -16.55
C LEU A 469 46.97 31.46 -18.07
N LYS A 470 48.23 31.48 -18.51
CA LYS A 470 48.64 31.28 -19.91
C LYS A 470 49.21 29.87 -20.14
N VAL A 471 49.26 29.45 -21.40
CA VAL A 471 50.08 28.28 -21.79
C VAL A 471 51.56 28.60 -21.54
N ASP A 472 52.33 27.58 -21.19
CA ASP A 472 53.75 27.63 -20.77
C ASP A 472 54.01 28.38 -19.46
N GLU A 473 52.96 28.83 -18.75
CA GLU A 473 53.08 29.39 -17.40
C GLU A 473 53.37 28.27 -16.37
N VAL A 474 54.28 28.54 -15.43
CA VAL A 474 54.73 27.56 -14.43
C VAL A 474 54.28 28.00 -13.03
N LEU A 475 53.48 27.16 -12.38
CA LEU A 475 52.97 27.39 -11.02
C LEU A 475 53.71 26.50 -10.02
N LYS A 476 53.73 26.92 -8.74
CA LYS A 476 54.40 26.19 -7.67
C LYS A 476 53.55 24.99 -7.21
N ALA A 477 53.93 23.80 -7.62
CA ALA A 477 53.30 22.54 -7.21
C ALA A 477 53.77 22.11 -5.81
N HIS A 478 52.83 21.72 -4.95
CA HIS A 478 53.11 21.17 -3.62
C HIS A 478 51.91 20.35 -3.10
N ASP A 479 51.99 19.88 -1.85
CA ASP A 479 51.02 18.97 -1.23
C ASP A 479 50.78 17.69 -2.06
N HIS A 480 51.85 17.20 -2.72
CA HIS A 480 51.89 15.94 -3.44
C HIS A 480 51.58 14.78 -2.48
N ARG A 481 50.34 14.32 -2.47
CA ARG A 481 49.91 13.22 -1.60
C ARG A 481 48.99 12.26 -2.33
N LEU A 482 49.16 10.99 -2.00
CA LEU A 482 48.22 9.95 -2.39
C LEU A 482 47.15 9.84 -1.30
N VAL A 483 45.89 10.14 -1.65
CA VAL A 483 44.75 10.04 -0.73
C VAL A 483 44.09 8.67 -0.92
N GLU A 484 44.15 7.85 0.12
CA GLU A 484 43.39 6.60 0.20
C GLU A 484 41.89 6.92 0.41
N CYS A 485 41.04 6.25 -0.34
CA CYS A 485 39.58 6.42 -0.37
C CYS A 485 38.92 5.04 -0.53
N GLN A 486 37.62 4.96 -0.29
CA GLN A 486 36.84 3.75 -0.55
C GLN A 486 35.59 4.09 -1.36
N THR A 487 35.14 3.16 -2.20
CA THR A 487 33.85 3.29 -2.88
C THR A 487 32.71 3.17 -1.86
N SER A 488 31.77 4.12 -1.85
CA SER A 488 30.56 4.04 -1.02
C SER A 488 29.48 3.17 -1.70
N PRO A 489 28.64 2.46 -0.94
CA PRO A 489 27.42 1.85 -1.47
C PRO A 489 26.43 2.94 -1.96
N PRO A 490 25.46 2.58 -2.81
CA PRO A 490 24.34 3.49 -3.11
C PRO A 490 23.51 3.77 -1.85
N ASP A 491 22.69 4.82 -1.88
CA ASP A 491 21.72 5.10 -0.82
C ASP A 491 20.35 4.47 -1.12
N TYR A 492 19.50 4.33 -0.11
CA TYR A 492 18.11 3.88 -0.28
C TYR A 492 17.35 4.82 -1.22
N LEU A 493 16.53 4.27 -2.12
CA LEU A 493 15.78 5.04 -3.12
C LEU A 493 14.92 6.12 -2.44
N THR A 494 15.10 7.38 -2.86
CA THR A 494 14.12 8.44 -2.61
C THR A 494 12.80 8.13 -3.32
N GLU A 495 11.69 8.68 -2.81
CA GLU A 495 10.41 8.64 -3.55
C GLU A 495 10.55 9.17 -4.99
N SER A 496 11.42 10.16 -5.22
CA SER A 496 11.72 10.72 -6.55
C SER A 496 12.44 9.73 -7.47
N GLU A 497 13.33 8.90 -6.95
CA GLU A 497 13.92 7.78 -7.71
C GLU A 497 12.88 6.68 -7.96
N VAL A 498 12.02 6.34 -7.00
CA VAL A 498 10.96 5.33 -7.21
C VAL A 498 9.94 5.80 -8.26
N ILE A 499 9.53 7.06 -8.24
CA ILE A 499 8.74 7.68 -9.32
C ILE A 499 9.43 7.49 -10.68
N THR A 500 10.75 7.68 -10.72
CA THR A 500 11.55 7.55 -11.95
C THR A 500 11.68 6.10 -12.43
N LEU A 501 11.80 5.13 -11.53
CA LEU A 501 11.78 3.71 -11.88
C LEU A 501 10.39 3.27 -12.34
N MET A 502 9.31 3.74 -11.71
CA MET A 502 7.94 3.44 -12.12
C MET A 502 7.62 4.00 -13.53
N GLU A 503 7.99 5.25 -13.82
CA GLU A 503 7.88 5.85 -15.16
C GLU A 503 8.74 5.08 -16.18
N LYS A 504 10.02 4.83 -15.88
CA LYS A 504 10.97 4.11 -16.75
C LYS A 504 10.48 2.70 -17.12
N HIS A 505 9.85 2.00 -16.18
CA HIS A 505 9.35 0.63 -16.36
C HIS A 505 7.85 0.58 -16.71
N GLY A 506 7.21 1.73 -16.99
CA GLY A 506 5.82 1.80 -17.46
C GLY A 506 4.81 1.15 -16.51
N ILE A 507 4.89 1.41 -15.21
CA ILE A 507 3.92 0.94 -14.20
C ILE A 507 3.36 2.10 -13.39
N GLY A 508 2.07 2.05 -13.04
CA GLY A 508 1.41 3.15 -12.34
C GLY A 508 1.13 4.34 -13.24
N THR A 509 0.86 4.10 -14.53
CA THR A 509 0.43 5.10 -15.53
C THR A 509 -0.85 5.83 -15.12
N ASP A 510 -1.30 6.81 -15.90
CA ASP A 510 -2.52 7.57 -15.61
C ASP A 510 -2.50 8.24 -14.23
N ALA A 511 -1.33 8.79 -13.87
CA ALA A 511 -1.05 9.44 -12.58
C ALA A 511 -1.31 8.57 -11.32
N SER A 512 -1.25 7.23 -11.43
CA SER A 512 -1.48 6.32 -10.29
C SER A 512 -0.24 5.99 -9.44
N ILE A 513 0.98 6.28 -9.91
CA ILE A 513 2.25 6.26 -9.13
C ILE A 513 2.10 6.68 -7.65
N PRO A 514 1.55 7.87 -7.30
CA PRO A 514 1.46 8.33 -5.92
C PRO A 514 0.60 7.44 -5.02
N VAL A 515 -0.41 6.75 -5.58
CA VAL A 515 -1.26 5.81 -4.85
C VAL A 515 -0.45 4.56 -4.48
N HIS A 516 0.31 4.00 -5.42
CA HIS A 516 1.10 2.79 -5.19
C HIS A 516 2.26 3.02 -4.20
N ILE A 517 2.97 4.16 -4.31
CA ILE A 517 3.99 4.56 -3.33
C ILE A 517 3.38 4.77 -1.93
N ASN A 518 2.25 5.47 -1.84
CA ASN A 518 1.53 5.64 -0.58
C ASN A 518 1.07 4.30 0.01
N ASN A 519 0.61 3.35 -0.81
CA ASN A 519 0.15 2.04 -0.34
C ASN A 519 1.27 1.24 0.35
N ILE A 520 2.48 1.16 -0.23
CA ILE A 520 3.59 0.43 0.39
C ILE A 520 4.08 1.08 1.71
N CYS A 521 3.93 2.41 1.83
CA CYS A 521 4.15 3.14 3.08
C CYS A 521 3.05 2.84 4.12
N GLN A 522 1.77 2.92 3.74
CA GLN A 522 0.63 2.67 4.64
C GLN A 522 0.57 1.21 5.13
N ARG A 523 1.06 0.25 4.32
CA ARG A 523 1.21 -1.16 4.72
C ARG A 523 2.46 -1.43 5.57
N ASN A 524 3.30 -0.43 5.82
CA ASN A 524 4.56 -0.54 6.56
C ASN A 524 5.54 -1.56 5.95
N TYR A 525 5.59 -1.64 4.61
CA TYR A 525 6.62 -2.39 3.88
C TYR A 525 7.87 -1.54 3.64
N VAL A 526 7.72 -0.23 3.60
CA VAL A 526 8.80 0.76 3.65
C VAL A 526 8.52 1.80 4.73
N THR A 527 9.58 2.44 5.23
CA THR A 527 9.51 3.62 6.10
C THR A 527 10.18 4.81 5.42
N VAL A 528 9.65 6.02 5.67
CA VAL A 528 10.18 7.26 5.08
C VAL A 528 11.27 7.83 5.99
N GLY A 529 12.52 7.66 5.57
CA GLY A 529 13.71 8.18 6.24
C GLY A 529 14.05 9.64 5.88
N SER A 530 15.21 10.10 6.34
CA SER A 530 15.72 11.45 6.05
C SER A 530 15.95 11.64 4.54
N GLY A 531 15.62 12.82 4.02
CA GLY A 531 15.65 13.07 2.56
C GLY A 531 14.58 12.30 1.77
N ARG A 532 13.53 11.80 2.44
CA ARG A 532 12.41 11.03 1.83
C ARG A 532 12.84 9.73 1.13
N ARG A 533 13.87 9.09 1.67
CA ARG A 533 14.30 7.73 1.31
C ARG A 533 13.33 6.68 1.81
N LEU A 534 13.03 5.69 1.00
CA LEU A 534 12.13 4.58 1.30
C LEU A 534 12.95 3.37 1.74
N VAL A 535 13.09 3.21 3.05
CA VAL A 535 13.86 2.11 3.66
C VAL A 535 12.91 0.92 3.88
N PRO A 536 13.14 -0.25 3.25
CA PRO A 536 12.33 -1.44 3.46
C PRO A 536 12.31 -1.90 4.92
N THR A 537 11.16 -2.39 5.37
CA THR A 537 11.03 -3.09 6.65
C THR A 537 11.33 -4.56 6.47
N ASN A 538 11.64 -5.28 7.56
CA ASN A 538 11.83 -6.74 7.53
C ASN A 538 10.66 -7.47 6.82
N LEU A 539 9.42 -7.05 7.08
CA LEU A 539 8.25 -7.60 6.39
C LEU A 539 8.25 -7.30 4.89
N GLY A 540 8.65 -6.10 4.46
CA GLY A 540 8.75 -5.74 3.05
C GLY A 540 9.81 -6.57 2.30
N ILE A 541 10.98 -6.75 2.91
CA ILE A 541 12.11 -7.54 2.39
C ILE A 541 11.69 -9.01 2.24
N VAL A 542 11.23 -9.63 3.33
CA VAL A 542 10.87 -11.05 3.37
C VAL A 542 9.69 -11.37 2.44
N LEU A 543 8.74 -10.45 2.27
CA LEU A 543 7.68 -10.61 1.25
C LEU A 543 8.27 -10.61 -0.17
N VAL A 544 9.10 -9.63 -0.53
CA VAL A 544 9.71 -9.57 -1.88
C VAL A 544 10.58 -10.79 -2.17
N HIS A 545 11.50 -11.14 -1.27
CA HIS A 545 12.35 -12.32 -1.43
C HIS A 545 11.52 -13.61 -1.48
N GLY A 546 10.45 -13.71 -0.69
CA GLY A 546 9.51 -14.84 -0.72
C GLY A 546 8.75 -14.95 -2.04
N TYR A 547 8.29 -13.84 -2.62
CA TYR A 547 7.68 -13.84 -3.95
C TYR A 547 8.72 -14.21 -5.02
N GLN A 548 9.91 -13.61 -5.00
CA GLN A 548 10.99 -13.89 -5.98
C GLN A 548 11.46 -15.36 -5.95
N LYS A 549 11.61 -15.95 -4.76
CA LYS A 549 12.00 -17.36 -4.57
C LYS A 549 10.94 -18.34 -5.10
N ILE A 550 9.69 -17.89 -5.26
CA ILE A 550 8.59 -18.68 -5.84
C ILE A 550 8.46 -18.40 -7.35
N ASP A 551 8.21 -17.15 -7.72
CA ASP A 551 7.90 -16.66 -9.08
C ASP A 551 8.35 -15.18 -9.22
N PRO A 552 9.54 -14.91 -9.80
CA PRO A 552 10.07 -13.55 -9.97
C PRO A 552 9.13 -12.57 -10.68
N GLU A 553 8.25 -13.04 -11.57
CA GLU A 553 7.32 -12.19 -12.31
C GLU A 553 6.19 -11.61 -11.44
N LEU A 554 6.04 -12.07 -10.19
CA LEU A 554 5.17 -11.43 -9.19
C LEU A 554 5.76 -10.14 -8.60
N VAL A 555 7.05 -9.89 -8.82
CA VAL A 555 7.81 -8.71 -8.34
C VAL A 555 8.40 -7.89 -9.49
N LEU A 556 8.86 -8.52 -10.58
CA LEU A 556 9.37 -7.79 -11.74
C LEU A 556 8.26 -6.94 -12.38
N PRO A 557 8.52 -5.68 -12.77
CA PRO A 557 7.49 -4.77 -13.28
C PRO A 557 6.90 -5.20 -14.62
N THR A 558 7.58 -6.10 -15.36
CA THR A 558 7.23 -6.58 -16.70
C THR A 558 5.77 -7.01 -16.82
N MET A 559 5.27 -7.84 -15.90
CA MET A 559 3.89 -8.33 -15.91
C MET A 559 2.85 -7.23 -15.67
N ARG A 560 3.19 -6.20 -14.90
CA ARG A 560 2.31 -5.04 -14.70
C ARG A 560 2.38 -4.09 -15.89
N SER A 561 3.56 -3.86 -16.46
CA SER A 561 3.75 -2.96 -17.62
C SER A 561 2.96 -3.45 -18.85
N ALA A 562 3.03 -4.75 -19.15
CA ALA A 562 2.24 -5.36 -20.20
C ALA A 562 0.71 -5.28 -19.94
N LEU A 563 0.28 -5.22 -18.67
CA LEU A 563 -1.12 -4.96 -18.32
C LEU A 563 -1.49 -3.48 -18.52
N GLU A 564 -0.70 -2.52 -18.07
CA GLU A 564 -0.98 -1.09 -18.32
C GLU A 564 -1.09 -0.81 -19.83
N GLU A 565 -0.24 -1.43 -20.66
CA GLU A 565 -0.32 -1.35 -22.12
C GLU A 565 -1.63 -1.96 -22.67
N GLN A 566 -2.05 -3.12 -22.17
CA GLN A 566 -3.35 -3.71 -22.56
C GLN A 566 -4.55 -2.84 -22.13
N LEU A 567 -4.48 -2.20 -20.96
CA LEU A 567 -5.50 -1.24 -20.49
C LEU A 567 -5.53 0.02 -21.38
N LEU A 568 -4.37 0.53 -21.81
CA LEU A 568 -4.27 1.61 -22.79
C LEU A 568 -4.85 1.20 -24.16
N LEU A 569 -4.63 -0.05 -24.60
CA LEU A 569 -5.24 -0.57 -25.83
C LEU A 569 -6.78 -0.70 -25.72
N ILE A 570 -7.33 -1.02 -24.54
CA ILE A 570 -8.78 -0.93 -24.30
C ILE A 570 -9.24 0.53 -24.46
N ALA A 571 -8.58 1.49 -23.78
CA ALA A 571 -8.94 2.91 -23.83
C ALA A 571 -8.94 3.48 -25.27
N LEU A 572 -7.99 3.04 -26.10
CA LEU A 572 -7.87 3.41 -27.51
C LEU A 572 -8.84 2.66 -28.45
N GLY A 573 -9.66 1.72 -27.94
CA GLY A 573 -10.56 0.89 -28.74
C GLY A 573 -9.82 -0.15 -29.62
N ARG A 574 -8.61 -0.55 -29.24
CA ARG A 574 -7.71 -1.45 -29.98
C ARG A 574 -7.61 -2.86 -29.39
N ALA A 575 -8.10 -3.07 -28.17
CA ALA A 575 -8.24 -4.39 -27.55
C ALA A 575 -9.65 -4.54 -26.94
N ASP A 576 -10.20 -5.77 -26.94
CA ASP A 576 -11.46 -6.03 -26.26
C ASP A 576 -11.24 -6.22 -24.75
N PHE A 577 -12.13 -5.58 -23.98
CA PHE A 577 -12.20 -5.62 -22.53
C PHE A 577 -12.35 -7.04 -21.97
N HIS A 578 -13.25 -7.87 -22.53
CA HIS A 578 -13.49 -9.21 -22.01
C HIS A 578 -12.32 -10.15 -22.32
N ALA A 579 -11.72 -10.02 -23.51
CA ALA A 579 -10.53 -10.77 -23.90
C ALA A 579 -9.34 -10.47 -22.97
N VAL A 580 -9.02 -9.19 -22.73
CA VAL A 580 -7.94 -8.78 -21.80
C VAL A 580 -8.23 -9.26 -20.38
N LEU A 581 -9.44 -8.98 -19.86
CA LEU A 581 -9.85 -9.37 -18.51
C LEU A 581 -9.72 -10.89 -18.29
N ALA A 582 -10.22 -11.70 -19.22
CA ALA A 582 -10.13 -13.16 -19.14
C ALA A 582 -8.69 -13.68 -19.25
N HIS A 583 -7.90 -13.13 -20.18
CA HIS A 583 -6.51 -13.50 -20.41
C HIS A 583 -5.64 -13.22 -19.17
N THR A 584 -5.66 -11.99 -18.65
CA THR A 584 -4.88 -11.60 -17.47
C THR A 584 -5.33 -12.38 -16.23
N THR A 585 -6.64 -12.54 -16.04
CA THR A 585 -7.22 -13.31 -14.91
C THR A 585 -6.75 -14.76 -14.93
N GLU A 586 -6.73 -15.42 -16.09
CA GLU A 586 -6.26 -16.80 -16.23
C GLU A 586 -4.74 -16.94 -15.95
N ILE A 587 -3.92 -15.99 -16.40
CA ILE A 587 -2.48 -15.97 -16.09
C ILE A 587 -2.26 -15.85 -14.58
N PHE A 588 -2.88 -14.86 -13.93
CA PHE A 588 -2.71 -14.68 -12.48
C PHE A 588 -3.36 -15.81 -11.67
N ARG A 589 -4.42 -16.47 -12.16
CA ARG A 589 -4.99 -17.68 -11.55
C ARG A 589 -3.99 -18.84 -11.58
N ARG A 590 -3.27 -19.03 -12.70
CA ARG A 590 -2.19 -20.04 -12.81
C ARG A 590 -1.02 -19.73 -11.88
N LYS A 591 -0.54 -18.48 -11.88
CA LYS A 591 0.52 -18.01 -10.95
C LYS A 591 0.10 -18.18 -9.49
N PHE A 592 -1.14 -17.86 -9.13
CA PHE A 592 -1.69 -18.09 -7.80
C PHE A 592 -1.70 -19.58 -7.43
N GLN A 593 -2.19 -20.46 -8.31
CA GLN A 593 -2.17 -21.91 -8.07
C GLN A 593 -0.75 -22.49 -7.96
N TYR A 594 0.25 -21.88 -8.59
CA TYR A 594 1.66 -22.22 -8.38
C TYR A 594 2.19 -21.67 -7.05
N PHE A 595 1.91 -20.40 -6.73
CA PHE A 595 2.27 -19.76 -5.46
C PHE A 595 1.73 -20.51 -4.23
N VAL A 596 0.46 -20.94 -4.26
CA VAL A 596 -0.15 -21.75 -3.19
C VAL A 596 0.55 -23.09 -3.00
N ARG A 597 1.00 -23.74 -4.08
CA ARG A 597 1.75 -25.02 -4.02
C ARG A 597 3.20 -24.86 -3.55
N SER A 598 3.77 -23.66 -3.72
CA SER A 598 5.17 -23.35 -3.38
C SER A 598 5.31 -22.48 -2.12
N ILE A 599 4.23 -22.27 -1.35
CA ILE A 599 4.19 -21.32 -0.22
C ILE A 599 5.25 -21.61 0.86
N GLU A 600 5.64 -22.87 1.03
CA GLU A 600 6.72 -23.31 1.94
C GLU A 600 8.04 -22.58 1.67
N ALA A 601 8.33 -22.21 0.42
CA ALA A 601 9.54 -21.48 0.06
C ALA A 601 9.57 -20.06 0.66
N MET A 602 8.41 -19.39 0.78
CA MET A 602 8.25 -18.13 1.50
C MET A 602 8.18 -18.36 3.01
N ASP A 603 7.45 -19.39 3.45
CA ASP A 603 7.29 -19.77 4.87
C ASP A 603 8.65 -19.96 5.58
N GLN A 604 9.59 -20.65 4.93
CA GLN A 604 10.99 -20.78 5.40
C GLN A 604 11.68 -19.43 5.67
N LEU A 605 11.43 -18.41 4.84
CA LEU A 605 12.01 -17.07 5.05
C LEU A 605 11.32 -16.36 6.21
N PHE A 606 10.02 -16.59 6.41
CA PHE A 606 9.30 -16.11 7.58
C PHE A 606 9.76 -16.81 8.88
N GLU A 607 10.06 -18.12 8.86
CA GLU A 607 10.59 -18.86 10.03
C GLU A 607 11.94 -18.34 10.52
N VAL A 608 12.80 -17.85 9.61
CA VAL A 608 14.10 -17.24 9.95
C VAL A 608 13.93 -15.81 10.50
N ASN A 609 12.96 -15.05 9.98
CA ASN A 609 12.84 -13.61 10.25
C ASN A 609 11.76 -13.22 11.27
N PHE A 610 10.91 -14.16 11.69
CA PHE A 610 9.82 -13.94 12.66
C PHE A 610 9.79 -15.05 13.71
N SER A 611 9.62 -14.66 14.97
CA SER A 611 9.64 -15.57 16.11
C SER A 611 8.44 -16.53 16.09
N SER A 612 8.70 -17.83 16.27
CA SER A 612 7.65 -18.83 16.51
C SER A 612 6.75 -18.45 17.70
N LEU A 613 5.48 -18.88 17.69
CA LEU A 613 4.58 -18.70 18.85
C LEU A 613 5.19 -19.18 20.19
N LYS A 614 5.97 -20.26 20.16
CA LYS A 614 6.56 -20.90 21.35
C LYS A 614 7.66 -20.04 21.98
N SER A 615 8.44 -19.32 21.16
CA SER A 615 9.49 -18.39 21.60
C SER A 615 8.97 -16.97 21.85
N SER A 616 7.88 -16.55 21.21
CA SER A 616 7.31 -15.20 21.31
C SER A 616 6.58 -14.89 22.62
N GLY A 617 6.55 -13.61 22.97
CA GLY A 617 5.68 -13.07 24.02
C GLY A 617 6.17 -13.28 25.45
N LYS A 618 5.56 -12.55 26.38
CA LYS A 618 5.92 -12.53 27.81
C LYS A 618 4.94 -13.39 28.62
N ALA A 619 5.41 -14.16 29.60
CA ALA A 619 4.53 -14.92 30.48
C ALA A 619 3.47 -14.00 31.12
N LEU A 620 2.19 -14.40 31.10
CA LEU A 620 1.10 -13.60 31.67
C LEU A 620 0.18 -14.39 32.59
N SER A 621 -0.38 -15.53 32.17
CA SER A 621 -1.37 -16.27 32.96
C SER A 621 -1.22 -17.77 32.76
N ARG A 622 -1.55 -18.59 33.75
CA ARG A 622 -1.40 -20.05 33.68
C ARG A 622 -2.55 -20.72 32.92
N CYS A 623 -2.19 -21.66 32.07
CA CYS A 623 -3.13 -22.54 31.35
C CYS A 623 -3.80 -23.50 32.33
N GLY A 624 -5.13 -23.65 32.28
CA GLY A 624 -5.84 -24.60 33.16
C GLY A 624 -5.45 -26.06 32.89
N LYS A 625 -5.27 -26.42 31.61
CA LYS A 625 -4.90 -27.80 31.18
C LYS A 625 -3.57 -28.28 31.79
N CYS A 626 -2.50 -27.48 31.70
CA CYS A 626 -1.14 -27.90 32.09
C CYS A 626 -0.51 -27.08 33.23
N ARG A 627 -1.27 -26.16 33.84
CA ARG A 627 -0.90 -25.32 34.99
C ARG A 627 0.37 -24.46 34.83
N ARG A 628 0.87 -24.29 33.60
CA ARG A 628 2.09 -23.53 33.27
C ARG A 628 1.74 -22.23 32.55
N TYR A 629 2.66 -21.25 32.61
CA TYR A 629 2.43 -19.92 32.05
C TYR A 629 2.27 -19.94 30.53
N MET A 630 1.19 -19.33 30.08
CA MET A 630 0.95 -18.95 28.69
C MET A 630 1.64 -17.61 28.40
N ARG A 631 2.19 -17.49 27.19
CA ARG A 631 2.89 -16.31 26.70
C ARG A 631 1.88 -15.36 26.07
N TYR A 632 1.80 -14.13 26.57
CA TYR A 632 1.03 -13.05 25.98
C TYR A 632 1.80 -12.42 24.83
N ILE A 633 1.20 -12.50 23.65
CA ILE A 633 1.69 -11.98 22.40
C ILE A 633 0.91 -10.69 22.10
N GLN A 634 1.67 -9.59 22.03
CA GLN A 634 1.12 -8.23 21.87
C GLN A 634 1.00 -7.78 20.40
N ALA A 635 1.70 -8.44 19.47
CA ALA A 635 1.47 -8.24 18.04
C ALA A 635 0.02 -8.58 17.69
N LYS A 636 -0.60 -7.81 16.80
CA LYS A 636 -2.01 -8.01 16.48
C LYS A 636 -2.21 -9.29 15.64
N PRO A 637 -3.37 -9.95 15.73
CA PRO A 637 -4.35 -9.82 16.81
C PRO A 637 -3.76 -10.35 18.14
N ALA A 638 -3.90 -9.59 19.22
CA ALA A 638 -3.33 -9.92 20.52
C ALA A 638 -3.88 -11.27 21.05
N ARG A 639 -2.99 -12.13 21.56
CA ARG A 639 -3.26 -13.55 21.79
C ARG A 639 -2.45 -14.13 22.96
N LEU A 640 -2.93 -15.20 23.57
CA LEU A 640 -2.16 -16.05 24.49
C LEU A 640 -1.76 -17.34 23.77
N HIS A 641 -0.54 -17.82 23.95
CA HIS A 641 -0.08 -19.12 23.48
C HIS A 641 0.46 -19.98 24.63
N CYS A 642 0.12 -21.27 24.66
CA CYS A 642 0.58 -22.22 25.66
C CYS A 642 1.65 -23.17 25.06
N SER A 643 2.94 -22.84 25.24
CA SER A 643 4.07 -23.58 24.65
C SER A 643 4.21 -25.05 25.05
N HIS A 644 3.33 -25.60 25.90
CA HIS A 644 3.29 -27.03 26.27
C HIS A 644 2.02 -27.75 25.79
N CYS A 645 0.90 -27.04 25.62
CA CYS A 645 -0.33 -27.61 25.05
C CYS A 645 -0.44 -27.34 23.55
N ASP A 646 0.44 -26.50 22.99
CA ASP A 646 0.38 -25.88 21.66
C ASP A 646 -0.89 -25.03 21.36
N ASP A 647 -1.83 -24.96 22.31
CA ASP A 647 -3.04 -24.14 22.17
C ASP A 647 -2.71 -22.65 22.03
N THR A 648 -3.50 -21.97 21.19
CA THR A 648 -3.52 -20.51 21.09
C THR A 648 -4.92 -19.96 21.33
N TYR A 649 -5.04 -19.02 22.25
CA TYR A 649 -6.29 -18.42 22.72
C TYR A 649 -6.34 -16.95 22.28
N ALA A 650 -7.34 -16.59 21.48
CA ALA A 650 -7.56 -15.20 21.09
C ALA A 650 -8.02 -14.37 22.30
N LEU A 651 -7.70 -13.07 22.30
CA LEU A 651 -8.11 -12.11 23.32
C LEU A 651 -8.98 -10.99 22.72
N PRO A 652 -9.71 -10.21 23.53
CA PRO A 652 -10.41 -9.04 23.03
C PRO A 652 -9.39 -7.97 22.57
N GLN A 653 -9.58 -7.46 21.37
CA GLN A 653 -8.66 -6.51 20.73
C GLN A 653 -8.87 -5.08 21.25
N ASN A 654 -8.02 -4.14 20.82
CA ASN A 654 -8.15 -2.69 21.06
C ASN A 654 -8.36 -2.28 22.53
N GLY A 655 -7.68 -2.96 23.46
CA GLY A 655 -7.68 -2.62 24.87
C GLY A 655 -6.47 -3.19 25.61
N THR A 656 -6.34 -2.84 26.88
CA THR A 656 -5.29 -3.37 27.76
C THR A 656 -5.73 -4.68 28.40
N VAL A 657 -4.83 -5.66 28.46
CA VAL A 657 -5.05 -6.98 29.06
C VAL A 657 -4.10 -7.15 30.25
N ARG A 658 -4.61 -7.63 31.38
CA ARG A 658 -3.85 -7.88 32.63
C ARG A 658 -4.37 -9.12 33.35
N ILE A 659 -3.55 -9.74 34.20
CA ILE A 659 -3.99 -10.78 35.16
C ILE A 659 -5.11 -10.19 36.03
N TYR A 660 -6.18 -10.94 36.27
CA TYR A 660 -7.26 -10.52 37.16
C TYR A 660 -7.16 -11.22 38.52
N ARG A 661 -6.47 -10.55 39.45
CA ARG A 661 -6.37 -10.92 40.88
C ARG A 661 -5.83 -12.34 41.16
N GLU A 662 -5.13 -12.94 40.19
CA GLU A 662 -4.65 -14.35 40.21
C GLU A 662 -5.76 -15.39 40.45
N LEU A 663 -7.02 -15.01 40.22
CA LEU A 663 -8.17 -15.89 40.37
C LEU A 663 -8.34 -16.79 39.14
N LYS A 664 -8.93 -17.96 39.35
CA LYS A 664 -9.18 -18.95 38.29
C LYS A 664 -10.65 -19.04 37.89
N CYS A 665 -10.91 -19.58 36.71
CA CYS A 665 -12.25 -19.96 36.32
C CYS A 665 -12.68 -21.27 37.04
N PRO A 666 -13.84 -21.32 37.71
CA PRO A 666 -14.32 -22.51 38.42
C PRO A 666 -14.85 -23.63 37.47
N LEU A 667 -14.62 -23.51 36.16
CA LEU A 667 -15.01 -24.48 35.13
C LEU A 667 -13.83 -25.23 34.52
N ASP A 668 -12.71 -24.54 34.32
CA ASP A 668 -11.60 -25.01 33.48
C ASP A 668 -10.20 -24.76 34.09
N ASP A 669 -10.13 -24.24 35.33
CA ASP A 669 -8.91 -24.01 36.12
C ASP A 669 -7.93 -22.97 35.48
N PHE A 670 -8.30 -22.30 34.37
CA PHE A 670 -7.50 -21.23 33.76
C PHE A 670 -7.49 -19.96 34.63
N GLU A 671 -6.34 -19.30 34.72
CA GLU A 671 -6.24 -17.98 35.36
C GLU A 671 -7.01 -16.92 34.55
N LEU A 672 -7.81 -16.12 35.25
CA LEU A 672 -8.65 -15.08 34.69
C LEU A 672 -7.80 -13.87 34.28
N LEU A 673 -8.14 -13.31 33.12
CA LEU A 673 -7.65 -12.02 32.67
C LEU A 673 -8.72 -10.95 32.88
N SER A 674 -8.29 -9.70 32.89
CA SER A 674 -9.13 -8.53 32.75
C SER A 674 -8.76 -7.80 31.46
N TRP A 675 -9.77 -7.41 30.71
CA TRP A 675 -9.63 -6.52 29.56
C TRP A 675 -10.27 -5.17 29.88
N SER A 676 -9.66 -4.09 29.39
CA SER A 676 -10.20 -2.73 29.50
C SER A 676 -9.92 -1.92 28.23
N SER A 677 -10.98 -1.30 27.70
CA SER A 677 -10.94 -0.33 26.61
C SER A 677 -10.37 1.05 27.03
N GLY A 678 -9.89 1.20 28.28
CA GLY A 678 -9.34 2.44 28.83
C GLY A 678 -10.23 3.11 29.88
N ASN A 679 -9.75 4.23 30.43
CA ASN A 679 -10.26 4.86 31.67
C ASN A 679 -11.76 5.26 31.68
N LYS A 680 -12.41 5.40 30.51
CA LYS A 680 -13.86 5.67 30.37
C LYS A 680 -14.62 4.57 29.63
N GLY A 681 -13.94 3.51 29.18
CA GLY A 681 -14.52 2.44 28.38
C GLY A 681 -15.01 1.26 29.22
N LYS A 682 -15.52 0.23 28.51
CA LYS A 682 -15.84 -1.07 29.09
C LYS A 682 -14.60 -1.73 29.70
N SER A 683 -14.82 -2.47 30.76
CA SER A 683 -13.91 -3.52 31.25
C SER A 683 -14.72 -4.74 31.66
N PHE A 684 -14.06 -5.91 31.68
CA PHE A 684 -14.63 -7.13 32.23
C PHE A 684 -13.53 -8.17 32.50
N PRO A 685 -13.72 -9.07 33.48
CA PRO A 685 -12.95 -10.29 33.58
C PRO A 685 -13.34 -11.30 32.50
N LEU A 686 -12.39 -12.13 32.05
CA LEU A 686 -12.61 -13.22 31.09
C LEU A 686 -11.69 -14.42 31.40
N CYS A 687 -12.20 -15.63 31.21
CA CYS A 687 -11.37 -16.83 31.13
C CYS A 687 -10.87 -16.98 29.67
N PRO A 688 -9.55 -17.15 29.43
CA PRO A 688 -9.00 -17.38 28.08
C PRO A 688 -9.65 -18.57 27.34
N TYR A 689 -9.97 -19.65 28.06
CA TYR A 689 -10.58 -20.85 27.49
C TYR A 689 -12.05 -20.60 27.14
N CYS A 690 -12.91 -20.24 28.11
CA CYS A 690 -14.33 -19.93 27.85
C CYS A 690 -14.55 -18.82 26.81
N TYR A 691 -13.64 -17.84 26.70
CA TYR A 691 -13.72 -16.78 25.68
C TYR A 691 -13.60 -17.34 24.25
N ASN A 692 -12.83 -18.41 24.07
CA ASN A 692 -12.59 -19.07 22.78
C ASN A 692 -13.52 -20.27 22.53
N HIS A 693 -13.88 -20.97 23.61
CA HIS A 693 -14.68 -22.20 23.65
C HIS A 693 -15.83 -22.00 24.65
N PRO A 694 -16.90 -21.26 24.28
CA PRO A 694 -17.99 -20.93 25.21
C PRO A 694 -18.72 -22.20 25.66
N PRO A 695 -18.80 -22.50 26.98
CA PRO A 695 -19.36 -23.75 27.47
C PRO A 695 -20.89 -23.78 27.53
N PHE A 696 -21.59 -22.69 27.19
CA PHE A 696 -23.05 -22.57 27.27
C PHE A 696 -23.65 -22.07 25.96
N ARG A 697 -24.82 -22.62 25.58
CA ARG A 697 -25.52 -22.33 24.31
C ARG A 697 -25.78 -20.83 24.06
N ASP A 698 -26.04 -20.08 25.12
CA ASP A 698 -26.35 -18.64 25.05
C ASP A 698 -25.11 -17.73 25.13
N MET A 699 -23.94 -18.31 25.43
CA MET A 699 -22.64 -17.63 25.42
C MET A 699 -22.00 -17.78 24.03
N LYS A 700 -21.60 -16.67 23.41
CA LYS A 700 -20.92 -16.69 22.10
C LYS A 700 -19.40 -16.59 22.27
N LYS A 701 -18.66 -17.10 21.28
CA LYS A 701 -17.21 -16.88 21.20
C LYS A 701 -16.94 -15.38 21.17
N GLY A 702 -15.95 -14.93 21.96
CA GLY A 702 -15.65 -13.52 22.15
C GLY A 702 -16.38 -12.83 23.31
N PHE A 703 -17.18 -13.54 24.10
CA PHE A 703 -17.83 -13.00 25.30
C PHE A 703 -16.99 -13.22 26.57
N GLY A 704 -17.00 -12.24 27.48
CA GLY A 704 -16.31 -12.32 28.78
C GLY A 704 -17.07 -13.09 29.84
N CYS A 705 -16.51 -13.18 31.06
CA CYS A 705 -17.18 -13.82 32.20
C CYS A 705 -18.51 -13.13 32.55
N ASN A 706 -18.66 -11.83 32.24
CA ASN A 706 -19.91 -11.08 32.36
C ASN A 706 -21.10 -11.61 31.50
N SER A 707 -20.87 -12.61 30.68
CA SER A 707 -21.90 -13.35 29.93
C SER A 707 -21.95 -14.85 30.29
N CYS A 708 -21.17 -15.28 31.28
CA CYS A 708 -21.17 -16.63 31.81
C CYS A 708 -22.41 -16.85 32.67
N THR A 709 -23.15 -17.93 32.39
CA THR A 709 -24.37 -18.33 33.11
C THR A 709 -24.12 -19.42 34.16
N HIS A 710 -22.85 -19.75 34.47
CA HIS A 710 -22.54 -20.79 35.44
C HIS A 710 -22.85 -20.33 36.88
N PRO A 711 -23.61 -21.10 37.68
CA PRO A 711 -24.00 -20.69 39.04
C PRO A 711 -22.83 -20.36 39.97
N THR A 712 -21.69 -21.07 39.85
CA THR A 712 -20.52 -20.83 40.71
C THR A 712 -19.58 -19.74 40.20
N CYS A 713 -19.86 -19.08 39.08
CA CYS A 713 -18.99 -18.01 38.57
C CYS A 713 -19.29 -16.68 39.29
N PRO A 714 -18.39 -16.15 40.14
CA PRO A 714 -18.62 -14.88 40.85
C PRO A 714 -18.66 -13.66 39.91
N TYR A 715 -18.22 -13.82 38.66
CA TYR A 715 -18.25 -12.80 37.61
C TYR A 715 -19.29 -13.08 36.51
N GLY A 716 -20.12 -14.11 36.71
CA GLY A 716 -21.21 -14.49 35.82
C GLY A 716 -22.38 -13.52 35.90
N VAL A 717 -23.23 -13.53 34.86
CA VAL A 717 -24.43 -12.67 34.82
C VAL A 717 -25.40 -12.97 35.97
N ASN A 718 -25.43 -14.21 36.48
CA ASN A 718 -26.22 -14.64 37.63
C ASN A 718 -25.73 -14.04 38.97
N SER A 719 -24.52 -13.47 39.00
CA SER A 719 -23.81 -12.98 40.19
C SER A 719 -23.52 -11.48 40.14
N THR A 720 -23.49 -10.89 38.94
CA THR A 720 -23.21 -9.46 38.72
C THR A 720 -24.30 -8.71 37.96
N GLY A 721 -25.33 -9.38 37.44
CA GLY A 721 -26.41 -8.76 36.67
C GLY A 721 -27.42 -8.04 37.57
N VAL A 722 -27.63 -6.74 37.31
CA VAL A 722 -28.53 -5.88 38.08
C VAL A 722 -29.89 -5.74 37.41
N SER A 723 -29.93 -5.52 36.09
CA SER A 723 -31.15 -5.15 35.37
C SER A 723 -31.03 -5.34 33.84
N GLY A 724 -32.15 -5.28 33.13
CA GLY A 724 -32.17 -5.21 31.66
C GLY A 724 -31.57 -3.89 31.16
N CYS A 725 -30.97 -3.92 29.97
CA CYS A 725 -30.39 -2.75 29.34
C CYS A 725 -31.45 -1.81 28.76
N VAL A 726 -31.24 -0.49 28.91
CA VAL A 726 -32.15 0.56 28.40
C VAL A 726 -32.04 0.83 26.89
N GLU A 727 -30.98 0.36 26.22
CA GLU A 727 -30.75 0.59 24.78
C GLU A 727 -30.84 -0.67 23.92
N CYS A 728 -30.87 -1.89 24.49
CA CYS A 728 -30.97 -3.12 23.70
C CYS A 728 -31.76 -4.23 24.40
N GLU A 729 -32.71 -4.82 23.67
CA GLU A 729 -33.74 -5.74 24.20
C GLU A 729 -33.20 -7.02 24.87
N ALA A 730 -31.95 -7.40 24.59
CA ALA A 730 -31.35 -8.65 25.06
C ALA A 730 -30.08 -8.46 25.91
N GLY A 731 -29.72 -7.22 26.25
CA GLY A 731 -28.55 -6.90 27.08
C GLY A 731 -28.88 -6.86 28.57
N VAL A 732 -27.93 -7.27 29.42
CA VAL A 732 -28.00 -7.12 30.88
C VAL A 732 -26.96 -6.10 31.33
N LEU A 733 -27.33 -5.21 32.24
CA LEU A 733 -26.43 -4.32 32.95
C LEU A 733 -25.77 -5.10 34.08
N VAL A 734 -24.45 -5.28 33.98
CA VAL A 734 -23.63 -6.01 34.96
C VAL A 734 -22.72 -5.06 35.74
N LEU A 735 -22.47 -5.36 37.01
CA LEU A 735 -21.48 -4.69 37.84
C LEU A 735 -20.05 -5.02 37.35
N ASP A 736 -19.30 -3.99 36.96
CA ASP A 736 -17.86 -4.11 36.69
C ASP A 736 -17.08 -4.04 38.01
N PRO A 737 -16.27 -5.05 38.37
CA PRO A 737 -15.48 -5.07 39.61
C PRO A 737 -14.24 -4.14 39.58
N SER A 738 -14.26 -3.08 38.76
CA SER A 738 -13.19 -2.10 38.57
C SER A 738 -13.09 -1.04 39.69
N ALA A 739 -13.04 -1.49 40.95
CA ALA A 739 -12.89 -0.63 42.13
C ALA A 739 -11.65 0.29 42.02
N PRO A 740 -11.70 1.55 42.53
CA PRO A 740 -12.84 2.22 43.17
C PRO A 740 -13.78 2.93 42.16
N LYS A 741 -13.61 2.72 40.86
CA LYS A 741 -14.43 3.33 39.80
C LYS A 741 -15.55 2.39 39.39
N TRP A 742 -16.53 2.27 40.28
CA TRP A 742 -17.68 1.40 40.12
C TRP A 742 -18.60 1.88 38.99
N LYS A 743 -19.06 0.93 38.17
CA LYS A 743 -19.92 1.19 37.02
C LYS A 743 -20.73 -0.05 36.68
N LEU A 744 -21.91 0.15 36.12
CA LEU A 744 -22.62 -0.88 35.37
C LEU A 744 -22.25 -0.76 33.90
N ALA A 745 -21.95 -1.87 33.25
CA ALA A 745 -21.76 -1.94 31.80
C ALA A 745 -22.78 -2.92 31.20
N CYS A 746 -23.30 -2.64 30.01
CA CYS A 746 -24.07 -3.64 29.29
C CYS A 746 -23.14 -4.73 28.74
N ASN A 747 -23.50 -5.99 28.92
CA ASN A 747 -22.78 -7.13 28.34
C ASN A 747 -23.03 -7.34 26.82
N ARG A 748 -23.78 -6.44 26.15
CA ARG A 748 -24.02 -6.46 24.70
C ARG A 748 -23.74 -5.11 24.01
N CYS A 749 -24.56 -4.08 24.23
CA CYS A 749 -24.35 -2.74 23.66
C CYS A 749 -23.36 -1.89 24.49
N ASP A 750 -23.05 -0.67 24.07
CA ASP A 750 -22.00 0.18 24.67
C ASP A 750 -22.44 1.07 25.85
N VAL A 751 -23.64 0.85 26.39
CA VAL A 751 -24.11 1.51 27.63
C VAL A 751 -23.14 1.27 28.80
N ILE A 752 -22.70 2.36 29.42
CA ILE A 752 -21.99 2.40 30.69
C ILE A 752 -22.66 3.43 31.60
N ILE A 753 -22.90 3.06 32.85
CA ILE A 753 -23.51 3.90 33.90
C ILE A 753 -22.53 3.96 35.08
N ASN A 754 -22.11 5.15 35.48
CA ASN A 754 -21.24 5.30 36.66
C ASN A 754 -22.09 5.35 37.93
N ILE A 755 -21.65 4.64 38.97
CA ILE A 755 -22.37 4.48 40.25
C ILE A 755 -21.36 4.63 41.40
N PHE A 756 -21.84 5.05 42.58
CA PHE A 756 -21.11 4.96 43.86
C PHE A 756 -19.63 5.40 43.81
N GLU A 757 -19.40 6.62 43.29
CA GLU A 757 -18.09 7.28 43.31
C GLU A 757 -17.57 7.36 44.77
N ASP A 758 -16.28 7.04 44.98
CA ASP A 758 -15.57 6.88 46.27
C ASP A 758 -15.97 5.69 47.17
N ALA A 759 -16.88 4.79 46.75
CA ALA A 759 -17.22 3.61 47.54
C ALA A 759 -16.06 2.60 47.65
N THR A 760 -15.87 2.03 48.83
CA THR A 760 -14.88 0.98 49.14
C THR A 760 -15.29 -0.40 48.63
N ARG A 761 -16.59 -0.75 48.72
CA ARG A 761 -17.14 -2.02 48.22
C ARG A 761 -18.50 -1.77 47.58
N VAL A 762 -18.76 -2.47 46.48
CA VAL A 762 -20.09 -2.59 45.85
C VAL A 762 -20.30 -4.05 45.49
N SER A 763 -21.48 -4.60 45.77
CA SER A 763 -21.87 -5.97 45.43
C SER A 763 -23.35 -6.02 45.00
N VAL A 764 -23.70 -7.01 44.19
CA VAL A 764 -25.09 -7.27 43.80
C VAL A 764 -25.68 -8.30 44.77
N CYS A 765 -26.86 -8.03 45.30
CA CYS A 765 -27.56 -8.90 46.23
C CYS A 765 -28.48 -9.88 45.50
N GLU A 766 -28.91 -10.94 46.18
CA GLU A 766 -29.83 -11.94 45.61
C GLU A 766 -31.31 -11.51 45.65
N GLN A 767 -31.60 -10.41 46.37
CA GLN A 767 -32.95 -9.88 46.56
C GLN A 767 -33.29 -8.89 45.44
N ALA A 768 -34.36 -9.18 44.70
CA ALA A 768 -34.90 -8.29 43.68
C ALA A 768 -35.85 -7.24 44.28
N CYS A 769 -35.87 -6.04 43.71
CA CYS A 769 -36.80 -4.97 44.07
C CYS A 769 -38.20 -5.28 43.55
N GLY A 770 -39.17 -5.45 44.46
CA GLY A 770 -40.57 -5.76 44.12
C GLY A 770 -41.27 -4.72 43.21
N ALA A 771 -40.77 -3.49 43.13
CA ALA A 771 -41.35 -2.43 42.30
C ALA A 771 -40.85 -2.40 40.84
N CYS A 772 -39.66 -2.93 40.53
CA CYS A 772 -39.06 -2.85 39.19
C CYS A 772 -38.29 -4.10 38.71
N GLY A 773 -38.17 -5.14 39.54
CA GLY A 773 -37.50 -6.39 39.19
C GLY A 773 -35.96 -6.33 39.10
N ALA A 774 -35.33 -5.16 39.26
CA ALA A 774 -33.88 -5.05 39.34
C ALA A 774 -33.35 -5.63 40.65
N GLN A 775 -32.16 -6.25 40.62
CA GLN A 775 -31.49 -6.70 41.84
C GLN A 775 -31.09 -5.51 42.71
N GLN A 776 -31.18 -5.69 44.03
CA GLN A 776 -30.62 -4.74 44.99
C GLN A 776 -29.09 -4.74 44.90
N VAL A 777 -28.49 -3.61 45.25
CA VAL A 777 -27.05 -3.41 45.30
C VAL A 777 -26.69 -3.00 46.73
N SER A 778 -25.63 -3.60 47.27
CA SER A 778 -25.03 -3.18 48.54
C SER A 778 -23.83 -2.29 48.24
N VAL A 779 -23.69 -1.19 48.97
CA VAL A 779 -22.56 -0.24 48.86
C VAL A 779 -22.01 0.08 50.25
N GLU A 780 -20.69 0.15 50.35
CA GLU A 780 -19.96 0.51 51.56
C GLU A 780 -18.97 1.63 51.28
N TYR A 781 -18.96 2.62 52.16
CA TYR A 781 -18.10 3.80 52.17
C TYR A 781 -17.23 3.85 53.42
N ARG A 782 -16.10 4.55 53.34
CA ARG A 782 -15.41 5.04 54.55
C ARG A 782 -16.19 6.22 55.13
N ALA A 783 -16.26 6.34 56.45
CA ALA A 783 -17.00 7.40 57.14
C ALA A 783 -16.66 8.81 56.62
N GLU A 784 -15.36 9.10 56.42
CA GLU A 784 -14.83 10.36 55.85
C GLU A 784 -15.34 10.70 54.43
N ARG A 785 -15.93 9.74 53.70
CA ARG A 785 -16.22 9.85 52.26
C ARG A 785 -17.59 9.33 51.86
N THR A 786 -18.47 9.05 52.82
CA THR A 786 -19.81 8.58 52.47
C THR A 786 -20.58 9.63 51.68
N ARG A 787 -21.28 9.17 50.64
CA ARG A 787 -22.20 9.98 49.83
C ARG A 787 -23.67 9.60 50.12
N LEU A 788 -23.91 8.80 51.16
CA LEU A 788 -25.24 8.38 51.59
C LEU A 788 -25.85 9.40 52.57
N PRO A 789 -27.18 9.44 52.72
CA PRO A 789 -27.85 10.26 53.72
C PRO A 789 -27.40 9.95 55.16
N ALA A 790 -27.56 10.93 56.06
CA ALA A 790 -27.31 10.79 57.50
C ALA A 790 -25.91 10.24 57.90
N ALA A 791 -24.90 10.41 57.03
CA ALA A 791 -23.53 9.92 57.23
C ALA A 791 -23.41 8.39 57.44
N ILE A 792 -24.40 7.62 57.00
CA ILE A 792 -24.39 6.15 57.06
C ILE A 792 -23.26 5.61 56.17
N THR A 793 -22.52 4.61 56.65
CA THR A 793 -21.39 4.00 55.93
C THR A 793 -21.80 2.99 54.86
N ASP A 794 -22.90 2.29 55.09
CA ASP A 794 -23.28 1.10 54.33
C ASP A 794 -24.80 1.04 54.13
N MET A 795 -25.23 0.68 52.92
CA MET A 795 -26.65 0.55 52.61
C MET A 795 -26.88 -0.45 51.48
N THR A 796 -28.00 -1.18 51.55
CA THR A 796 -28.44 -2.13 50.53
C THR A 796 -29.82 -1.74 50.04
N ALA A 797 -29.95 -1.38 48.76
CA ALA A 797 -31.19 -0.85 48.20
C ALA A 797 -31.31 -1.02 46.68
N CYS A 798 -32.44 -0.59 46.12
CA CYS A 798 -32.68 -0.63 44.67
C CYS A 798 -32.11 0.61 43.96
N LEU A 799 -31.22 0.40 42.99
CA LEU A 799 -30.55 1.45 42.22
C LEU A 799 -31.48 2.47 41.53
N TYR A 800 -32.74 2.08 41.24
CA TYR A 800 -33.70 2.90 40.51
C TYR A 800 -34.88 3.41 41.34
N CYS A 801 -35.24 2.71 42.42
CA CYS A 801 -36.41 3.03 43.23
C CYS A 801 -36.05 3.76 44.53
N GLU A 802 -34.82 3.61 45.03
CA GLU A 802 -34.35 4.30 46.23
C GLU A 802 -33.89 5.73 45.87
N PRO A 803 -34.47 6.79 46.45
CA PRO A 803 -34.02 8.17 46.22
C PRO A 803 -32.53 8.37 46.51
N ALA A 804 -32.04 7.78 47.61
CA ALA A 804 -30.65 7.93 48.04
C ALA A 804 -29.63 7.30 47.06
N PHE A 805 -29.99 6.22 46.37
CA PHE A 805 -29.16 5.62 45.32
C PHE A 805 -29.34 6.31 43.97
N SER A 806 -30.59 6.56 43.56
CA SER A 806 -30.88 7.09 42.22
C SER A 806 -30.28 8.49 41.98
N ALA A 807 -30.10 9.29 43.04
CA ALA A 807 -29.37 10.56 43.00
C ALA A 807 -27.85 10.41 42.73
N LEU A 808 -27.26 9.26 43.05
CA LEU A 808 -25.84 8.93 42.85
C LEU A 808 -25.55 8.26 41.50
N VAL A 809 -26.58 7.95 40.70
CA VAL A 809 -26.45 7.31 39.38
C VAL A 809 -26.25 8.36 38.28
N ARG A 810 -25.14 8.27 37.54
CA ARG A 810 -24.84 9.17 36.40
C ARG A 810 -24.80 8.40 35.08
N VAL A 811 -25.77 8.67 34.20
CA VAL A 811 -25.81 8.21 32.81
C VAL A 811 -25.24 9.31 31.91
N GLY A 812 -24.28 8.98 31.04
CA GLY A 812 -23.68 9.94 30.09
C GLY A 812 -22.91 11.12 30.71
N GLY A 813 -22.82 11.22 32.04
CA GLY A 813 -22.22 12.35 32.76
C GLY A 813 -23.21 13.43 33.21
N VAL A 814 -24.51 13.27 32.93
CA VAL A 814 -25.57 14.20 33.35
C VAL A 814 -26.27 13.65 34.60
N PRO A 815 -26.60 14.47 35.63
CA PRO A 815 -27.47 14.05 36.73
C PRO A 815 -28.87 13.71 36.22
N ARG A 816 -29.41 12.55 36.64
CA ARG A 816 -30.75 12.14 36.22
C ARG A 816 -31.82 12.98 36.94
N ARG A 817 -32.33 14.03 36.29
CA ARG A 817 -33.53 14.75 36.77
C ARG A 817 -34.68 13.76 36.96
N ALA A 818 -35.47 13.96 38.01
CA ALA A 818 -36.61 13.11 38.33
C ALA A 818 -37.74 13.29 37.30
N HIS A 819 -37.71 12.44 36.26
CA HIS A 819 -38.83 12.26 35.35
C HIS A 819 -39.56 10.95 35.65
N ALA A 820 -40.88 11.00 35.52
CA ALA A 820 -41.81 9.90 35.78
C ALA A 820 -41.42 8.60 35.04
N PRO A 821 -41.84 7.42 35.53
CA PRO A 821 -41.54 6.14 34.90
C PRO A 821 -41.92 6.14 33.42
N ALA A 822 -41.00 5.65 32.58
CA ALA A 822 -41.23 5.51 31.15
C ALA A 822 -42.48 4.65 30.90
N ARG A 823 -43.27 5.03 29.88
CA ARG A 823 -44.57 4.41 29.59
C ARG A 823 -44.47 2.89 29.48
N ARG A 824 -45.46 2.18 30.04
CA ARG A 824 -45.64 0.74 29.86
C ARG A 824 -45.76 0.40 28.36
N HIS A 825 -44.69 -0.10 27.76
CA HIS A 825 -44.82 -0.99 26.61
C HIS A 825 -45.02 -2.42 27.14
N HIS A 826 -46.09 -3.08 26.70
CA HIS A 826 -46.39 -4.46 27.08
C HIS A 826 -45.34 -5.42 26.48
N ARG A 827 -44.31 -5.74 27.27
CA ARG A 827 -43.45 -6.93 27.09
C ARG A 827 -43.11 -7.58 28.43
N HIS A 828 -44.14 -7.91 29.20
CA HIS A 828 -44.03 -8.94 30.24
C HIS A 828 -43.98 -10.32 29.56
N ASP A 829 -42.84 -10.64 28.96
CA ASP A 829 -42.44 -12.02 28.70
C ASP A 829 -40.94 -12.09 28.39
N ARG A 830 -40.28 -13.16 28.85
CA ARG A 830 -38.84 -13.48 28.61
C ARG A 830 -37.79 -12.54 29.25
N LEU A 831 -37.99 -12.16 30.50
CA LEU A 831 -36.87 -12.25 31.45
C LEU A 831 -36.84 -13.69 32.00
N PRO A 832 -35.78 -14.49 31.77
CA PRO A 832 -35.62 -15.75 32.49
C PRO A 832 -35.52 -15.46 33.98
N LEU A 833 -36.24 -16.23 34.81
CA LEU A 833 -36.15 -16.14 36.27
C LEU A 833 -34.75 -16.64 36.70
N LEU A 834 -33.79 -15.71 36.80
CA LEU A 834 -32.34 -15.97 36.88
C LEU A 834 -31.89 -16.89 38.03
N ARG A 835 -32.75 -17.21 39.01
CA ARG A 835 -32.47 -18.15 40.11
C ARG A 835 -33.62 -19.11 40.46
N ALA A 836 -34.71 -19.18 39.68
CA ALA A 836 -35.86 -20.05 39.99
C ALA A 836 -35.66 -21.50 39.50
N GLY A 837 -34.69 -22.21 40.05
CA GLY A 837 -34.31 -23.57 39.62
C GLY A 837 -33.94 -24.58 40.72
N LEU A 838 -34.07 -24.22 42.01
CA LEU A 838 -33.47 -24.97 43.12
C LEU A 838 -34.42 -25.83 43.98
N GLN A 839 -35.72 -25.93 43.64
CA GLN A 839 -36.73 -26.57 44.52
C GLN A 839 -37.56 -27.71 43.87
N ARG A 840 -37.08 -28.34 42.79
CA ARG A 840 -37.71 -29.57 42.25
C ARG A 840 -36.69 -30.66 41.91
N ALA A 841 -35.96 -31.10 42.93
CA ALA A 841 -35.31 -32.41 42.90
C ALA A 841 -36.38 -33.52 42.93
N ARG A 842 -36.79 -34.01 41.75
CA ARG A 842 -37.43 -35.33 41.63
C ARG A 842 -36.33 -36.36 41.42
N ALA A 843 -36.33 -37.42 42.23
CA ALA A 843 -35.39 -38.51 42.09
C ALA A 843 -35.57 -39.21 40.74
N TYR A 844 -34.45 -39.54 40.11
CA TYR A 844 -34.34 -40.54 39.05
C TYR A 844 -33.28 -41.56 39.47
N PRO A 845 -33.39 -42.82 39.02
CA PRO A 845 -32.79 -43.95 39.71
C PRO A 845 -31.27 -44.04 39.57
N THR A 846 -30.64 -44.61 40.59
CA THR A 846 -29.25 -45.04 40.56
C THR A 846 -29.03 -46.15 39.54
N LEU A 847 -27.96 -46.03 38.74
CA LEU A 847 -27.36 -47.12 37.99
C LEU A 847 -25.93 -47.35 38.51
N PRO A 848 -25.41 -48.59 38.44
CA PRO A 848 -24.34 -49.04 39.32
C PRO A 848 -22.94 -48.49 38.94
N PRO A 849 -22.01 -48.44 39.91
CA PRO A 849 -20.65 -47.99 39.67
C PRO A 849 -19.85 -49.02 38.87
N TYR A 850 -19.34 -48.62 37.70
CA TYR A 850 -18.24 -49.33 37.05
C TYR A 850 -16.91 -48.82 37.62
N SER A 851 -16.50 -49.41 38.74
CA SER A 851 -15.13 -49.30 39.26
C SER A 851 -14.19 -50.19 38.44
N ILE A 852 -13.25 -49.59 37.70
CA ILE A 852 -12.05 -50.30 37.27
C ILE A 852 -10.91 -49.87 38.22
N GLN A 853 -10.64 -50.73 39.20
CA GLN A 853 -9.37 -50.69 39.92
C GLN A 853 -8.28 -51.23 38.99
N VAL A 854 -7.15 -50.53 38.91
CA VAL A 854 -5.88 -51.15 38.53
C VAL A 854 -4.95 -51.01 39.73
N SER A 855 -5.06 -51.97 40.64
CA SER A 855 -4.07 -52.19 41.70
C SER A 855 -2.81 -52.77 41.08
N VAL A 856 -1.66 -52.33 41.58
CA VAL A 856 -0.34 -52.87 41.24
C VAL A 856 0.24 -53.47 42.50
N GLU A 857 0.57 -54.77 42.50
CA GLU A 857 1.71 -55.21 43.32
C GLU A 857 2.37 -56.51 42.84
N TYR A 858 3.60 -56.68 43.33
CA TYR A 858 4.67 -57.50 42.76
C TYR A 858 4.60 -59.00 43.09
N ARG A 859 5.27 -59.79 42.25
CA ARG A 859 6.44 -60.55 42.76
C ARG A 859 7.63 -60.40 41.80
N ALA A 860 8.83 -60.56 42.34
CA ALA A 860 10.08 -60.13 41.72
C ALA A 860 11.14 -61.24 41.75
N GLU A 861 12.13 -61.13 40.87
CA GLU A 861 13.40 -61.85 41.01
C GLU A 861 14.59 -60.92 40.69
N ARG A 862 15.80 -61.32 41.11
CA ARG A 862 16.93 -60.40 41.35
C ARG A 862 18.06 -60.57 40.34
N THR A 863 18.68 -59.45 39.94
CA THR A 863 20.15 -59.37 39.74
C THR A 863 20.68 -57.97 40.07
N ARG A 864 22.01 -57.81 40.21
CA ARG A 864 22.67 -56.66 40.88
C ARG A 864 23.44 -55.72 39.93
N LEU A 865 23.69 -54.50 40.42
CA LEU A 865 24.71 -53.53 39.97
C LEU A 865 26.15 -54.07 40.18
N PRO A 866 27.18 -53.51 39.49
CA PRO A 866 27.86 -52.24 39.90
C PRO A 866 27.50 -51.05 38.97
N ALA A 867 27.56 -49.75 39.33
CA ALA A 867 28.44 -48.93 40.19
C ALA A 867 29.79 -48.54 39.53
N ALA A 868 30.34 -47.30 39.61
CA ALA A 868 29.85 -46.00 40.13
C ALA A 868 30.82 -44.84 39.71
N ILE A 869 30.83 -43.72 40.47
CA ILE A 869 31.84 -42.63 40.56
C ILE A 869 31.55 -41.38 39.68
N THR A 870 32.19 -40.26 40.02
CA THR A 870 31.65 -38.89 40.01
C THR A 870 32.64 -37.81 39.52
N ASP A 871 32.09 -36.62 39.26
CA ASP A 871 32.68 -35.27 39.48
C ASP A 871 33.52 -34.56 38.38
N MET A 872 33.75 -33.25 38.64
CA MET A 872 34.67 -32.27 38.01
C MET A 872 34.33 -31.60 36.66
N THR A 873 33.70 -30.42 36.77
CA THR A 873 34.18 -29.08 36.33
C THR A 873 34.88 -28.82 34.96
N ALA A 874 34.30 -27.83 34.26
CA ALA A 874 34.95 -26.63 33.67
C ALA A 874 35.39 -26.56 32.16
N CYS A 875 34.85 -25.51 31.52
CA CYS A 875 35.56 -24.50 30.69
C CYS A 875 35.97 -24.71 29.21
N LEU A 876 35.83 -23.58 28.47
CA LEU A 876 36.55 -23.10 27.27
C LEU A 876 36.24 -23.64 25.83
N TYR A 877 35.64 -22.72 25.05
CA TYR A 877 35.97 -22.29 23.65
C TYR A 877 35.85 -23.21 22.40
N CYS A 878 35.41 -22.54 21.31
CA CYS A 878 35.57 -22.78 19.87
C CYS A 878 35.20 -24.13 19.18
N GLU A 879 34.28 -24.01 18.21
CA GLU A 879 34.46 -24.23 16.76
C GLU A 879 35.63 -25.10 16.18
N PRO A 880 35.50 -25.67 14.95
CA PRO A 880 34.33 -25.71 14.03
C PRO A 880 34.10 -27.08 13.30
N ALA A 881 33.25 -27.04 12.27
CA ALA A 881 33.29 -27.85 11.03
C ALA A 881 32.90 -29.35 11.02
N PHE A 882 31.78 -29.61 10.32
CA PHE A 882 31.57 -30.55 9.19
C PHE A 882 32.26 -31.94 9.11
N SER A 883 31.47 -32.88 8.54
CA SER A 883 31.84 -34.13 7.83
C SER A 883 31.84 -35.45 8.65
N ALA A 884 31.49 -36.63 8.12
CA ALA A 884 30.46 -37.04 7.12
C ALA A 884 30.37 -38.60 7.06
N LEU A 885 29.38 -39.15 6.33
CA LEU A 885 29.20 -40.59 5.99
C LEU A 885 29.01 -41.54 7.23
N VAL A 886 28.63 -42.83 7.14
CA VAL A 886 28.39 -43.79 6.03
C VAL A 886 27.00 -44.48 6.20
N ARG A 887 26.56 -45.18 5.14
CA ARG A 887 25.48 -46.21 5.08
C ARG A 887 25.60 -47.26 6.22
N VAL A 888 24.57 -48.02 6.59
CA VAL A 888 23.93 -49.20 5.93
C VAL A 888 22.53 -49.38 6.57
N GLY A 889 21.44 -49.86 5.96
CA GLY A 889 21.22 -50.57 4.68
C GLY A 889 20.46 -51.88 4.92
N GLY A 890 19.21 -52.00 4.46
CA GLY A 890 18.41 -53.24 4.63
C GLY A 890 16.92 -53.06 4.34
N VAL A 891 16.34 -53.94 3.51
CA VAL A 891 14.90 -54.00 3.20
C VAL A 891 14.48 -55.46 2.98
N PRO A 892 13.41 -55.91 3.65
CA PRO A 892 12.35 -56.69 3.02
C PRO A 892 10.98 -56.02 3.30
N ARG A 893 10.02 -55.88 2.37
CA ARG A 893 9.17 -56.92 1.74
C ARG A 893 8.62 -57.92 2.79
N ARG A 894 7.32 -58.25 2.85
CA ARG A 894 6.24 -58.11 1.87
C ARG A 894 4.85 -58.09 2.56
N ALA A 895 3.81 -57.86 1.76
CA ALA A 895 2.39 -57.81 2.10
C ALA A 895 1.82 -59.00 2.92
N HIS A 896 0.65 -58.82 3.57
CA HIS A 896 -0.61 -59.46 3.14
C HIS A 896 -1.84 -58.97 3.94
N ALA A 897 -3.01 -58.96 3.30
CA ALA A 897 -4.34 -59.05 3.92
C ALA A 897 -4.93 -60.45 3.57
N PRO A 898 -5.92 -61.03 4.31
CA PRO A 898 -7.33 -60.62 4.15
C PRO A 898 -8.27 -60.95 5.35
N ALA A 899 -9.60 -60.90 5.12
CA ALA A 899 -10.69 -61.76 5.66
C ALA A 899 -11.90 -61.05 6.33
N ARG A 900 -13.03 -61.79 6.48
CA ARG A 900 -14.40 -61.36 6.85
C ARG A 900 -15.11 -62.44 7.71
N ARG A 901 -16.34 -62.13 8.22
CA ARG A 901 -17.47 -62.99 8.72
C ARG A 901 -17.63 -63.02 10.26
N HIS A 902 -18.83 -63.17 10.86
CA HIS A 902 -20.25 -62.86 10.48
C HIS A 902 -21.18 -62.98 11.73
N HIS A 903 -22.50 -62.78 11.55
CA HIS A 903 -23.63 -63.14 12.47
C HIS A 903 -23.83 -62.25 13.75
N ARG A 904 -25.03 -62.09 14.34
CA ARG A 904 -26.46 -62.31 13.91
C ARG A 904 -27.44 -61.63 14.91
N HIS A 905 -28.61 -61.14 14.42
CA HIS A 905 -29.91 -60.92 15.12
C HIS A 905 -29.94 -60.03 16.40
N ASP A 906 -31.02 -59.34 16.79
CA ASP A 906 -32.44 -59.22 16.34
C ASP A 906 -33.03 -57.87 16.87
N ARG A 907 -34.30 -57.42 16.73
CA ARG A 907 -35.57 -57.90 16.12
C ARG A 907 -36.36 -56.68 15.53
N LEU A 908 -37.69 -56.64 15.70
CA LEU A 908 -38.72 -55.65 15.29
C LEU A 908 -39.95 -55.83 16.25
N PRO A 909 -40.88 -54.87 16.43
CA PRO A 909 -41.93 -54.44 15.45
C PRO A 909 -42.01 -52.91 15.25
N LEU A 910 -42.39 -52.33 14.10
CA LEU A 910 -43.55 -52.46 13.19
C LEU A 910 -44.85 -51.75 13.63
N LEU A 911 -45.22 -50.72 12.86
CA LEU A 911 -46.60 -50.44 12.42
C LEU A 911 -46.57 -49.76 11.03
N ARG A 912 -47.63 -49.88 10.22
CA ARG A 912 -47.66 -49.56 8.78
C ARG A 912 -48.90 -48.74 8.36
N ALA A 913 -48.70 -47.75 7.48
CA ALA A 913 -49.58 -47.38 6.34
C ALA A 913 -48.89 -46.24 5.54
N GLY A 914 -49.06 -46.05 4.23
CA GLY A 914 -49.74 -46.84 3.19
C GLY A 914 -49.95 -46.03 1.89
N LEU A 915 -49.91 -46.66 0.71
CA LEU A 915 -50.07 -46.10 -0.67
C LEU A 915 -48.88 -45.22 -1.17
N GLN A 916 -48.17 -45.39 -2.30
CA GLN A 916 -48.20 -46.20 -3.56
C GLN A 916 -48.68 -45.51 -4.86
N ARG A 917 -47.71 -45.31 -5.79
CA ARG A 917 -47.68 -45.60 -7.26
C ARG A 917 -46.28 -45.15 -7.75
N ALA A 918 -45.33 -46.00 -8.19
CA ALA A 918 -45.26 -46.86 -9.39
C ALA A 918 -45.30 -46.04 -10.71
N ARG A 919 -44.39 -46.16 -11.70
CA ARG A 919 -43.37 -47.17 -12.18
C ARG A 919 -42.08 -46.42 -12.66
N ALA A 920 -40.91 -46.97 -13.03
CA ALA A 920 -40.17 -48.26 -12.87
C ALA A 920 -38.68 -48.04 -13.33
N TYR A 921 -37.91 -49.11 -13.65
CA TYR A 921 -36.49 -49.09 -14.10
C TYR A 921 -36.20 -50.16 -15.19
N PRO A 922 -35.07 -50.05 -15.93
CA PRO A 922 -34.18 -51.18 -16.21
C PRO A 922 -32.69 -50.85 -15.89
N THR A 923 -32.04 -51.50 -14.90
CA THR A 923 -31.18 -52.72 -14.99
C THR A 923 -29.78 -52.57 -15.63
N LEU A 924 -28.75 -52.66 -14.77
CA LEU A 924 -27.35 -53.07 -15.04
C LEU A 924 -27.24 -54.61 -15.08
N PRO A 925 -26.21 -55.26 -15.68
CA PRO A 925 -24.78 -55.29 -15.25
C PRO A 925 -23.81 -55.13 -16.47
N PRO A 926 -22.48 -55.48 -16.47
CA PRO A 926 -21.64 -56.14 -15.46
C PRO A 926 -20.23 -55.51 -15.22
N TYR A 927 -19.24 -56.36 -14.93
CA TYR A 927 -17.89 -56.10 -14.40
C TYR A 927 -16.77 -56.00 -15.45
N SER A 928 -15.67 -55.28 -15.13
CA SER A 928 -14.41 -55.94 -14.69
C SER A 928 -13.30 -54.94 -14.33
N ILE A 929 -12.32 -55.40 -13.56
CA ILE A 929 -11.01 -54.75 -13.36
C ILE A 929 -9.95 -55.84 -13.59
N GLN A 930 -8.96 -55.55 -14.43
CA GLN A 930 -7.69 -56.29 -14.44
C GLN A 930 -6.53 -55.30 -14.38
N VAL A 931 -5.53 -55.66 -13.57
CA VAL A 931 -4.21 -55.04 -13.55
C VAL A 931 -3.22 -56.16 -13.80
N SER A 932 -2.31 -55.96 -14.75
CA SER A 932 -1.20 -56.83 -15.05
C SER A 932 0.07 -56.01 -15.21
N VAL A 933 1.19 -56.56 -14.77
CA VAL A 933 2.52 -55.93 -14.78
C VAL A 933 3.51 -57.02 -15.18
N GLU A 934 4.41 -56.72 -16.12
CA GLU A 934 5.56 -57.58 -16.38
C GLU A 934 6.83 -56.76 -16.68
N TYR A 935 7.99 -57.41 -16.65
CA TYR A 935 9.27 -56.79 -16.29
C TYR A 935 10.47 -57.52 -16.93
N ARG A 936 11.37 -56.77 -17.62
CA ARG A 936 12.82 -57.05 -17.85
C ARG A 936 13.40 -55.89 -18.71
N ALA A 937 14.57 -55.29 -18.50
CA ALA A 937 15.91 -55.73 -18.03
C ALA A 937 16.68 -56.51 -19.12
N GLU A 938 17.99 -56.33 -19.38
CA GLU A 938 19.09 -55.56 -18.74
C GLU A 938 19.89 -54.73 -19.82
N ARG A 939 21.19 -54.34 -19.83
CA ARG A 939 22.37 -54.52 -18.93
C ARG A 939 23.49 -53.47 -19.20
N THR A 940 24.13 -52.95 -18.13
CA THR A 940 25.52 -52.37 -17.99
C THR A 940 26.24 -51.58 -19.11
N ARG A 941 26.90 -50.45 -18.76
CA ARG A 941 28.37 -50.34 -18.52
C ARG A 941 28.81 -48.94 -17.97
N LEU A 942 29.99 -48.93 -17.31
CA LEU A 942 30.83 -47.83 -16.75
C LEU A 942 32.31 -48.14 -17.12
N PRO A 943 33.39 -47.35 -16.81
CA PRO A 943 33.57 -46.08 -16.05
C PRO A 943 33.59 -44.83 -16.99
N ALA A 944 34.25 -43.66 -16.80
CA ALA A 944 35.23 -43.04 -15.87
C ALA A 944 34.96 -41.50 -15.78
N ALA A 945 35.46 -40.63 -14.88
CA ALA A 945 36.61 -40.53 -13.94
C ALA A 945 37.90 -39.84 -14.51
N ILE A 946 38.55 -38.99 -13.67
CA ILE A 946 39.77 -38.15 -13.91
C ILE A 946 39.52 -36.86 -14.74
N THR A 947 39.95 -35.62 -14.41
CA THR A 947 40.50 -34.95 -13.18
C THR A 947 40.32 -33.40 -13.27
N ASP A 948 40.29 -32.73 -12.11
CA ASP A 948 40.75 -31.37 -11.72
C ASP A 948 40.83 -30.10 -12.63
N MET A 949 40.91 -28.97 -11.92
CA MET A 949 41.40 -27.61 -12.27
C MET A 949 40.54 -26.61 -13.08
N THR A 950 39.97 -25.66 -12.32
CA THR A 950 40.04 -24.18 -12.52
C THR A 950 40.16 -23.58 -13.92
N ALA A 951 39.14 -22.82 -14.35
CA ALA A 951 39.26 -21.40 -14.72
C ALA A 951 37.88 -20.73 -14.91
N CYS A 952 37.86 -19.40 -14.89
CA CYS A 952 36.69 -18.57 -15.24
C CYS A 952 36.42 -18.57 -16.75
N LEU A 953 35.16 -18.37 -17.17
CA LEU A 953 34.79 -17.24 -18.05
C LEU A 953 33.28 -17.05 -18.24
N TYR A 954 32.91 -15.88 -18.75
CA TYR A 954 31.56 -15.50 -19.17
C TYR A 954 31.12 -16.25 -20.44
N CYS A 955 29.80 -16.41 -20.62
CA CYS A 955 29.12 -16.01 -21.87
C CYS A 955 27.60 -15.88 -21.67
N GLU A 956 27.02 -14.83 -22.28
CA GLU A 956 25.59 -14.80 -22.64
C GLU A 956 25.35 -15.66 -23.89
N PRO A 957 24.07 -15.92 -24.22
CA PRO A 957 23.66 -15.99 -25.62
C PRO A 957 22.60 -14.92 -25.92
N ALA A 958 23.03 -13.76 -26.42
CA ALA A 958 22.13 -12.76 -26.98
C ALA A 958 21.52 -13.26 -28.30
N PHE A 959 20.19 -13.42 -28.35
CA PHE A 959 19.48 -13.75 -29.59
C PHE A 959 18.81 -12.50 -30.20
N SER A 960 19.57 -11.81 -31.06
CA SER A 960 19.04 -10.76 -31.94
C SER A 960 18.79 -11.34 -33.33
N ALA A 961 17.53 -11.44 -33.75
CA ALA A 961 17.15 -11.92 -35.08
C ALA A 961 16.81 -10.74 -36.01
N LEU A 962 17.77 -10.35 -36.84
CA LEU A 962 17.65 -9.20 -37.75
C LEU A 962 17.18 -9.66 -39.14
N VAL A 963 16.00 -9.24 -39.58
CA VAL A 963 15.36 -9.70 -40.83
C VAL A 963 15.65 -8.78 -42.02
N ARG A 964 16.30 -9.32 -43.06
CA ARG A 964 16.63 -8.75 -44.39
C ARG A 964 17.11 -9.91 -45.29
N VAL A 965 16.93 -10.02 -46.61
CA VAL A 965 16.29 -9.23 -47.71
C VAL A 965 15.60 -10.28 -48.62
N GLY A 966 14.55 -10.08 -49.43
CA GLY A 966 13.78 -8.89 -49.87
C GLY A 966 13.77 -8.79 -51.41
N GLY A 967 12.64 -8.41 -52.04
CA GLY A 967 12.50 -8.41 -53.52
C GLY A 967 11.46 -7.40 -54.04
N VAL A 968 11.80 -6.72 -55.14
CA VAL A 968 11.10 -5.57 -55.76
C VAL A 968 11.26 -5.75 -57.28
N PRO A 969 10.23 -5.62 -58.17
CA PRO A 969 9.71 -4.30 -58.59
C PRO A 969 8.25 -4.31 -59.19
N ARG A 970 7.66 -3.29 -59.86
CA ARG A 970 8.00 -1.95 -60.39
C ARG A 970 6.79 -0.99 -60.32
N ARG A 971 7.05 0.34 -60.14
CA ARG A 971 6.35 1.52 -60.77
C ARG A 971 4.84 1.77 -60.49
N ALA A 972 4.30 3.00 -60.54
CA ALA A 972 4.89 4.35 -60.48
C ALA A 972 3.81 5.45 -60.21
N HIS A 973 4.28 6.69 -59.96
CA HIS A 973 3.59 8.00 -59.99
C HIS A 973 2.40 8.30 -59.05
N ALA A 974 2.56 9.42 -58.34
CA ALA A 974 1.51 10.28 -57.77
C ALA A 974 1.30 11.50 -58.71
N PRO A 975 0.50 12.56 -58.39
CA PRO A 975 -0.37 12.79 -57.21
C PRO A 975 -1.79 13.34 -57.56
N ALA A 976 -2.64 13.64 -56.55
CA ALA A 976 -3.18 15.00 -56.30
C ALA A 976 -4.52 15.08 -55.50
N ARG A 977 -4.48 15.90 -54.43
CA ARG A 977 -5.46 16.93 -54.00
C ARG A 977 -6.99 16.69 -54.03
N ARG A 978 -7.53 16.66 -52.80
CA ARG A 978 -8.57 17.58 -52.22
C ARG A 978 -10.08 17.44 -52.55
N HIS A 979 -10.84 17.77 -51.49
CA HIS A 979 -12.14 18.48 -51.43
C HIS A 979 -13.47 17.71 -51.53
N HIS A 980 -14.06 17.55 -50.34
CA HIS A 980 -15.39 18.07 -49.93
C HIS A 980 -16.72 17.43 -50.41
N ARG A 981 -17.48 17.03 -49.37
CA ARG A 981 -18.86 17.47 -49.02
C ARG A 981 -20.08 16.68 -49.55
N HIS A 982 -20.85 16.26 -48.53
CA HIS A 982 -22.31 16.36 -48.38
C HIS A 982 -23.27 15.39 -49.12
N ASP A 983 -24.03 14.69 -48.25
CA ASP A 983 -25.50 14.67 -48.18
C ASP A 983 -26.36 13.56 -48.83
N ARG A 984 -27.32 13.13 -48.01
CA ARG A 984 -28.71 12.71 -48.31
C ARG A 984 -29.01 11.28 -48.82
N LEU A 985 -29.45 10.48 -47.83
CA LEU A 985 -30.66 9.63 -47.87
C LEU A 985 -31.81 10.22 -48.71
N PRO A 986 -32.67 9.38 -49.31
CA PRO A 986 -33.97 9.14 -48.64
C PRO A 986 -34.55 7.72 -48.73
N LEU A 987 -35.12 7.30 -47.58
CA LEU A 987 -36.41 6.61 -47.35
C LEU A 987 -37.14 5.82 -48.47
N LEU A 988 -37.61 4.62 -48.13
CA LEU A 988 -39.00 4.06 -48.21
C LEU A 988 -38.92 2.52 -48.03
N ARG A 989 -39.85 1.73 -47.49
CA ARG A 989 -41.00 1.80 -46.56
C ARG A 989 -41.57 0.37 -46.52
N ALA A 990 -41.78 -0.18 -45.33
CA ALA A 990 -42.80 -1.17 -44.93
C ALA A 990 -43.01 -2.51 -45.70
N GLY A 991 -42.94 -3.61 -44.96
CA GLY A 991 -43.50 -4.92 -45.32
C GLY A 991 -43.48 -5.86 -44.10
N LEU A 992 -44.64 -6.26 -43.57
CA LEU A 992 -44.75 -6.89 -42.24
C LEU A 992 -45.65 -8.12 -42.28
N GLN A 993 -45.11 -9.32 -42.06
CA GLN A 993 -45.87 -10.52 -41.69
C GLN A 993 -45.04 -11.52 -40.87
N ARG A 994 -45.70 -12.56 -40.33
CA ARG A 994 -45.25 -13.31 -39.14
C ARG A 994 -44.79 -14.74 -39.46
N ALA A 995 -43.70 -15.18 -38.82
CA ALA A 995 -43.55 -16.57 -38.33
C ALA A 995 -42.51 -16.61 -37.18
N ARG A 996 -42.63 -17.58 -36.26
CA ARG A 996 -41.59 -17.93 -35.28
C ARG A 996 -41.06 -19.32 -35.63
N ALA A 997 -39.74 -19.45 -35.78
CA ALA A 997 -39.03 -20.73 -35.74
C ALA A 997 -37.60 -20.50 -35.23
N TYR A 998 -37.08 -21.44 -34.43
CA TYR A 998 -35.67 -21.45 -34.02
C TYR A 998 -34.85 -22.31 -34.99
N PRO A 999 -33.70 -21.83 -35.51
CA PRO A 999 -32.67 -22.68 -36.06
C PRO A 999 -31.59 -22.98 -35.00
N THR A 1000 -31.47 -24.23 -34.58
CA THR A 1000 -30.30 -24.72 -33.83
C THR A 1000 -29.10 -24.85 -34.77
N LEU A 1001 -27.97 -24.20 -34.44
CA LEU A 1001 -26.71 -24.36 -35.17
C LEU A 1001 -25.89 -25.56 -34.63
N PRO A 1002 -25.18 -26.30 -35.50
CA PRO A 1002 -24.43 -27.50 -35.11
C PRO A 1002 -23.08 -27.16 -34.43
N PRO A 1003 -22.54 -28.06 -33.61
CA PRO A 1003 -21.21 -27.89 -33.02
C PRO A 1003 -20.11 -28.18 -34.04
N TYR A 1004 -19.25 -27.18 -34.30
CA TYR A 1004 -18.00 -27.41 -35.01
C TYR A 1004 -16.93 -27.94 -34.03
N SER A 1005 -16.31 -29.06 -34.39
CA SER A 1005 -15.11 -29.57 -33.73
C SER A 1005 -13.92 -29.40 -34.67
N ILE A 1006 -12.82 -28.85 -34.16
CA ILE A 1006 -11.55 -28.75 -34.89
C ILE A 1006 -10.60 -29.74 -34.24
N GLN A 1007 -10.25 -30.80 -34.98
CA GLN A 1007 -9.16 -31.69 -34.61
C GLN A 1007 -7.83 -31.04 -35.02
N VAL A 1008 -6.82 -31.13 -34.15
CA VAL A 1008 -5.43 -30.80 -34.50
C VAL A 1008 -4.62 -32.08 -34.40
N SER A 1009 -4.26 -32.64 -35.56
CA SER A 1009 -3.37 -33.80 -35.68
C SER A 1009 -1.92 -33.34 -35.72
N VAL A 1010 -1.07 -33.91 -34.86
CA VAL A 1010 0.38 -33.67 -34.86
C VAL A 1010 1.08 -34.85 -35.53
N GLU A 1011 1.55 -34.67 -36.76
CA GLU A 1011 2.45 -35.63 -37.40
C GLU A 1011 3.91 -35.39 -36.99
N TYR A 1012 4.58 -36.45 -36.54
CA TYR A 1012 6.04 -36.47 -36.42
C TYR A 1012 6.63 -37.13 -37.66
N ARG A 1013 7.37 -36.38 -38.48
CA ARG A 1013 8.35 -36.93 -39.42
C ARG A 1013 9.75 -36.84 -38.86
N ALA A 1014 10.49 -37.94 -38.94
CA ALA A 1014 11.90 -38.01 -38.64
C ALA A 1014 12.65 -38.45 -39.91
N GLU A 1015 13.67 -37.70 -40.30
CA GLU A 1015 14.52 -38.03 -41.46
C GLU A 1015 16.00 -38.10 -41.03
N ARG A 1016 16.72 -39.10 -41.55
CA ARG A 1016 18.09 -39.46 -41.14
C ARG A 1016 18.82 -40.17 -42.29
N THR A 1017 19.60 -39.44 -43.10
CA THR A 1017 20.67 -39.94 -44.04
C THR A 1017 21.14 -38.77 -44.90
N ARG A 1018 22.36 -38.67 -45.46
CA ARG A 1018 23.72 -39.21 -45.18
C ARG A 1018 24.69 -38.41 -46.10
N LEU A 1019 26.01 -38.52 -45.92
CA LEU A 1019 27.04 -37.86 -46.75
C LEU A 1019 27.05 -38.34 -48.21
N PRO A 1020 27.45 -37.47 -49.15
CA PRO A 1020 28.83 -37.42 -49.71
C PRO A 1020 29.39 -35.98 -49.79
N ALA A 1021 30.59 -35.66 -50.33
CA ALA A 1021 31.94 -36.25 -50.40
C ALA A 1021 32.86 -35.26 -51.18
N ALA A 1022 34.19 -35.47 -51.20
CA ALA A 1022 35.25 -34.61 -51.77
C ALA A 1022 35.51 -33.27 -51.01
N ILE A 1023 36.72 -32.76 -50.68
CA ILE A 1023 38.15 -32.90 -51.08
C ILE A 1023 38.66 -31.64 -51.86
N THR A 1024 39.92 -31.22 -51.59
CA THR A 1024 40.64 -29.98 -52.03
C THR A 1024 40.10 -28.63 -51.45
N ASP A 1025 40.92 -27.62 -51.10
CA ASP A 1025 42.39 -27.60 -50.98
C ASP A 1025 43.03 -26.56 -50.01
N MET A 1026 44.27 -26.88 -49.65
CA MET A 1026 45.46 -26.06 -49.30
C MET A 1026 45.45 -24.56 -48.83
N THR A 1027 46.03 -24.35 -47.63
CA THR A 1027 47.10 -23.39 -47.24
C THR A 1027 47.18 -21.91 -47.68
N ALA A 1028 47.08 -20.98 -46.71
CA ALA A 1028 47.98 -19.83 -46.40
C ALA A 1028 47.35 -19.00 -45.23
N CYS A 1029 47.97 -18.48 -44.16
CA CYS A 1029 49.34 -18.20 -43.69
C CYS A 1029 49.84 -16.73 -43.84
N LEU A 1030 50.42 -16.19 -42.75
CA LEU A 1030 51.24 -14.95 -42.59
C LEU A 1030 50.59 -13.53 -42.53
N TYR A 1031 50.45 -13.04 -41.29
CA TYR A 1031 51.06 -11.81 -40.70
C TYR A 1031 50.67 -10.34 -41.09
N CYS A 1032 50.89 -9.47 -40.09
CA CYS A 1032 51.05 -8.00 -40.06
C CYS A 1032 49.83 -7.05 -40.04
N GLU A 1033 49.86 -6.15 -39.05
CA GLU A 1033 49.15 -4.85 -38.94
C GLU A 1033 49.83 -3.77 -39.84
N PRO A 1034 49.45 -2.46 -39.87
CA PRO A 1034 48.36 -1.74 -39.15
C PRO A 1034 47.52 -0.74 -39.99
N ALA A 1035 46.40 -0.23 -39.43
CA ALA A 1035 46.01 1.21 -39.51
C ALA A 1035 44.67 1.56 -38.80
N PHE A 1036 44.62 2.77 -38.23
CA PHE A 1036 43.45 3.51 -37.67
C PHE A 1036 42.22 3.56 -38.61
N SER A 1037 40.96 3.60 -38.13
CA SER A 1037 40.37 4.80 -37.48
C SER A 1037 38.86 4.67 -37.14
N ALA A 1038 38.40 5.58 -36.24
CA ALA A 1038 37.04 6.15 -36.15
C ALA A 1038 35.78 5.25 -35.99
N LEU A 1039 35.26 5.15 -34.74
CA LEU A 1039 34.00 5.81 -34.29
C LEU A 1039 33.58 5.29 -32.88
N SER A 1040 33.50 6.18 -31.89
CA SER A 1040 33.10 5.82 -30.51
C SER A 1040 32.23 6.92 -29.86
N ASP A 1041 31.01 7.07 -30.35
CA ASP A 1041 30.09 8.16 -29.98
C ASP A 1041 29.18 7.78 -28.78
N HIS A 1042 29.78 7.61 -27.59
CA HIS A 1042 29.02 7.36 -26.36
C HIS A 1042 28.78 8.65 -25.56
N LYS A 1043 27.51 9.07 -25.53
CA LYS A 1043 27.05 10.25 -24.79
C LYS A 1043 27.11 10.01 -23.28
N ILE A 1044 28.06 10.66 -22.61
CA ILE A 1044 28.13 10.69 -21.14
C ILE A 1044 26.95 11.49 -20.59
N VAL A 1045 26.12 10.85 -19.78
CA VAL A 1045 25.06 11.51 -18.98
C VAL A 1045 25.70 12.05 -17.71
N ASN A 1046 25.79 13.37 -17.57
CA ASN A 1046 26.41 14.02 -16.42
C ASN A 1046 25.55 13.90 -15.16
N VAL A 1047 25.93 13.02 -14.23
CA VAL A 1047 25.37 12.95 -12.88
C VAL A 1047 26.23 13.80 -11.95
N ALA A 1048 25.87 15.08 -11.82
CA ALA A 1048 26.56 16.01 -10.92
C ALA A 1048 25.99 15.92 -9.49
N GLN A 1049 26.43 14.93 -8.70
CA GLN A 1049 26.23 14.92 -7.26
C GLN A 1049 27.37 15.70 -6.57
N VAL A 1050 27.03 16.67 -5.73
CA VAL A 1050 27.99 17.49 -4.99
C VAL A 1050 28.26 16.86 -3.62
N GLU A 1051 29.19 15.91 -3.57
CA GLU A 1051 29.64 15.29 -2.33
C GLU A 1051 30.46 16.26 -1.47
N LYS A 1052 29.84 16.86 -0.46
CA LYS A 1052 30.53 17.68 0.56
C LYS A 1052 30.87 16.86 1.81
N HIS A 1053 31.85 15.97 1.70
CA HIS A 1053 32.43 15.32 2.87
C HIS A 1053 33.29 16.29 3.69
N ARG A 1054 32.86 16.58 4.93
CA ARG A 1054 33.72 17.11 5.98
C ARG A 1054 34.16 15.96 6.89
N ALA A 1055 35.43 15.58 6.83
CA ALA A 1055 36.02 14.71 7.84
C ALA A 1055 36.13 15.46 9.18
N VAL A 1056 35.71 14.83 10.27
CA VAL A 1056 35.85 15.37 11.63
C VAL A 1056 36.95 14.59 12.34
N VAL A 1057 38.08 15.26 12.58
CA VAL A 1057 39.17 14.70 13.40
C VAL A 1057 39.00 15.18 14.85
N SER A 1058 38.73 14.25 15.76
CA SER A 1058 38.54 14.55 17.18
C SER A 1058 39.89 14.69 17.92
N ARG A 1059 40.15 15.85 18.50
CA ARG A 1059 41.09 16.02 19.63
C ARG A 1059 40.46 16.93 20.68
N ALA A 1060 40.65 16.60 21.96
CA ALA A 1060 40.08 17.31 23.09
C ALA A 1060 41.16 17.64 24.13
N THR A 1061 41.15 18.88 24.63
CA THR A 1061 41.89 19.33 25.83
C THR A 1061 41.17 20.53 26.47
N PRO A 1062 41.08 20.65 27.81
CA PRO A 1062 40.23 21.66 28.47
C PRO A 1062 40.98 22.77 29.24
N ALA A 1063 40.37 23.96 29.38
CA ALA A 1063 40.75 24.92 30.45
C ALA A 1063 39.66 25.98 30.79
N ARG A 1064 39.34 26.07 32.10
CA ARG A 1064 39.07 27.26 32.97
C ARG A 1064 38.74 28.61 32.27
N GLY A 1065 37.74 29.42 32.64
CA GLY A 1065 36.98 29.56 33.89
C GLY A 1065 36.80 31.06 34.28
N ARG A 1066 35.76 31.38 35.09
CA ARG A 1066 35.37 32.73 35.62
C ARG A 1066 34.83 33.73 34.56
N GLY A 1067 33.91 34.65 34.85
CA GLY A 1067 33.04 34.83 36.03
C GLY A 1067 32.53 36.27 36.19
N GLY A 1068 31.20 36.49 36.34
CA GLY A 1068 30.63 37.84 36.52
C GLY A 1068 29.12 37.87 36.86
N ARG A 1069 28.71 38.88 37.65
CA ARG A 1069 27.30 39.24 37.98
C ARG A 1069 26.98 40.58 37.25
N ALA A 1070 25.74 41.13 37.16
CA ALA A 1070 24.59 41.03 38.05
C ALA A 1070 23.25 41.54 37.44
N ARG A 1071 22.18 41.37 38.25
CA ARG A 1071 20.91 42.16 38.35
C ARG A 1071 19.84 42.15 37.22
N LYS A 1072 18.74 41.47 37.57
CA LYS A 1072 17.31 41.61 37.18
C LYS A 1072 16.68 42.89 37.82
N PRO A 1073 15.46 43.39 37.46
CA PRO A 1073 14.18 42.67 37.27
C PRO A 1073 13.34 43.15 36.04
N SER A 1074 12.07 42.76 35.77
CA SER A 1074 11.04 42.03 36.56
C SER A 1074 10.08 41.14 35.70
N HIS A 1075 9.33 40.27 36.39
CA HIS A 1075 8.03 39.58 36.11
C HIS A 1075 7.40 39.40 34.69
N ARG A 1076 6.65 38.31 34.39
CA ARG A 1076 6.55 36.90 34.90
C ARG A 1076 5.60 36.06 33.99
N ASN A 1077 5.69 34.72 34.09
CA ASN A 1077 4.81 33.68 33.51
C ASN A 1077 4.95 33.40 32.00
N LYS A 1078 4.83 32.16 31.49
CA LYS A 1078 5.04 30.80 32.07
C LYS A 1078 5.12 29.79 30.91
N GLN A 1079 6.25 29.10 30.72
CA GLN A 1079 6.36 27.99 29.74
C GLN A 1079 6.22 26.61 30.43
N PRO A 1080 5.67 25.58 29.74
CA PRO A 1080 5.76 24.19 30.18
C PRO A 1080 7.19 23.66 30.01
N LYS A 1081 7.56 22.62 30.78
CA LYS A 1081 8.92 22.07 30.80
C LYS A 1081 9.16 21.07 29.67
N ASP A 1082 10.24 21.28 28.93
CA ASP A 1082 10.82 20.28 28.03
C ASP A 1082 11.38 19.08 28.82
N LYS A 1083 11.43 17.91 28.18
CA LYS A 1083 11.95 16.64 28.70
C LYS A 1083 13.10 16.03 27.89
N MET A 1084 13.50 16.61 26.75
CA MET A 1084 14.56 16.05 25.90
C MET A 1084 15.98 16.17 26.47
N ALA A 1085 16.21 17.10 27.41
CA ALA A 1085 17.56 17.41 27.92
C ALA A 1085 18.23 16.31 28.78
N GLN A 1086 17.59 15.17 29.05
CA GLN A 1086 18.17 14.07 29.86
C GLN A 1086 18.53 12.80 29.05
N LEU A 1087 18.29 12.77 27.74
CA LEU A 1087 18.66 11.62 26.88
C LEU A 1087 20.02 11.77 26.19
N ALA A 1088 20.58 12.97 26.13
CA ALA A 1088 21.86 13.26 25.46
C ALA A 1088 23.11 12.85 26.24
N ALA A 1089 22.97 12.16 27.38
CA ALA A 1089 24.07 11.80 28.30
C ALA A 1089 24.31 10.28 28.38
N TYR A 1090 23.89 9.52 27.37
CA TYR A 1090 24.01 8.04 27.33
C TYR A 1090 24.64 7.50 26.03
N PHE A 1091 25.14 8.39 25.15
CA PHE A 1091 25.79 8.04 23.89
C PHE A 1091 26.95 9.03 23.58
N VAL A 1092 27.95 9.01 24.47
CA VAL A 1092 29.30 9.58 24.29
C VAL A 1092 30.29 8.58 24.88
#